data_AF-A0AA35JKY9-F1
#
_entry.id   AF-A0AA35JKY9-F1
#
_cell.length_a   1.000
_cell.length_b   1.000
_cell.length_c   1.000
_cell.angle_alpha   90.00
_cell.angle_beta   90.00
_cell.angle_gamma   90.00
#
_symmetry.space_group_name_H-M   'P 1'
#
loop_
_entity.id
_entity.type
_entity.pdbx_description
1 polymer ?
#
loop_
_entity_poly.entity_id
_entity_poly.type
_entity_poly.pdbx_seq_one_letter_code
_entity_poly.pdbx_strand_id
1 'polypeptide(L)'
;MDTFPLLWALLVLHLVGSGVTGQAAQPCGGRLNSKDAGYVTSPGYPQDYPSHQNCEWIIYAPEPNQKIFLNFNPHFEIEKHDCKYDFIEIRDGDSESADLLGKHCGNIAPPTITSSGPSLYIKFTSDYARQGAGFSLRYEIYKTGSEDCSRNFTTSNGTIESPGFPDKYPHNLDCAFTIMAKPKMEIILQFLTFDLEHDPLQVGEGDCKYDWLDIWDGIPQVGPLIGRYCGTKTPSDIHSTTGILSLTFHTDLAVAKDGFSARYYLVPQEVPENFQCNSPLGMETGRISNEQITASSTYSDGRWTPQQSRLNSDDNGWTPNVDNNKEFLQVDLRFLTVLTAIATQGAISRETQNGYYVRSYKLEVSTNGEDWMMYRHGKNHKVFQANTDASEVVLNKIHAPVLTRFVRIRPQVWHSGIALRLELYGCRITDSPCSNMLGMLSGLIPDSQISASSTREYHWVPSAARLVSSRSGWFPRIPQAQPGEEWLQVDLGVPKNVKGVIIQGARGGDSINVAEARAFVKKFKVSYSMNGKDWEFIQDSKTMQPKIFEGNMHYDTPEVRRFDPVPAQYIRVHPERWSPAGIGMRLEVLGCDWTDVKSTAETLKPTLRSEETTTQFPTDEEATDCGDGCLENADFQIPVGFNCNFDLPGDICGWTHDTSTGFTWISHSRNTWTGHSGPGIGAYPDGKNYLRLQSSARREKQHARLISPRVFLPRSAVCMMFRYQVSGLGAMLQVRREAMHEIKPLWIIREDQGDEWREGRILLPSYDMAYQIVFEGIISKGHSGEIAIDDVRIGTDTSLENCMEPIAAFPGEHTFEISGGTFLPGNEPTVDTVSVQPIPAYWYYVMAAGGAVLVVVSVVLALVLHYHRFRYAAKKSDHSITYKSSHYANGAPLAVEPTLTIKLEQDRSSHC
;
A
#
# COMPACT_ATOMS: atom_id res chain seq x y z
N MET A 1 -63.16 -31.26 -78.33
CA MET A 1 -64.40 -30.53 -78.62
C MET A 1 -64.94 -29.97 -77.31
N ASP A 2 -64.90 -28.70 -76.99
CA ASP A 2 -64.00 -27.58 -77.29
C ASP A 2 -64.33 -26.51 -76.23
N THR A 3 -63.37 -25.63 -76.03
CA THR A 3 -63.30 -24.37 -75.26
C THR A 3 -64.55 -23.48 -75.13
N PHE A 4 -64.68 -22.82 -73.94
CA PHE A 4 -65.03 -21.38 -73.71
C PHE A 4 -66.46 -20.85 -74.11
N PRO A 5 -66.93 -19.65 -73.65
CA PRO A 5 -66.98 -19.04 -72.30
C PRO A 5 -68.08 -17.93 -72.07
N LEU A 6 -68.04 -17.27 -70.90
CA LEU A 6 -68.27 -15.83 -70.63
C LEU A 6 -69.57 -15.12 -71.09
N LEU A 7 -70.59 -15.07 -70.22
CA LEU A 7 -71.44 -13.86 -70.07
C LEU A 7 -72.35 -13.85 -68.81
N TRP A 8 -71.94 -14.50 -67.73
CA TRP A 8 -72.71 -14.59 -66.46
C TRP A 8 -72.07 -13.81 -65.30
N ALA A 9 -71.27 -12.78 -65.59
CA ALA A 9 -70.42 -12.13 -64.59
C ALA A 9 -70.74 -10.66 -64.29
N LEU A 10 -71.82 -10.03 -64.80
CA LEU A 10 -71.94 -8.57 -64.68
C LEU A 10 -73.32 -7.95 -64.40
N LEU A 11 -74.36 -8.69 -64.00
CA LEU A 11 -75.66 -8.04 -63.74
C LEU A 11 -76.58 -8.63 -62.65
N VAL A 12 -76.00 -9.23 -61.60
CA VAL A 12 -76.73 -9.51 -60.34
C VAL A 12 -75.90 -9.02 -59.15
N LEU A 13 -75.45 -7.77 -59.25
CA LEU A 13 -74.67 -7.08 -58.22
C LEU A 13 -75.42 -5.85 -57.74
N HIS A 14 -76.73 -5.97 -57.47
CA HIS A 14 -77.46 -5.02 -56.62
C HIS A 14 -78.66 -5.71 -55.96
N LEU A 15 -78.59 -5.77 -54.62
CA LEU A 15 -79.66 -6.03 -53.64
C LEU A 15 -80.00 -7.49 -53.30
N VAL A 16 -79.23 -8.10 -52.40
CA VAL A 16 -79.73 -8.77 -51.15
C VAL A 16 -78.63 -8.64 -50.09
N GLY A 17 -79.01 -8.22 -48.88
CA GLY A 17 -78.11 -7.74 -47.84
C GLY A 17 -77.28 -8.81 -47.13
N SER A 18 -76.07 -8.41 -46.77
CA SER A 18 -75.25 -9.08 -45.77
C SER A 18 -75.55 -8.45 -44.42
N GLY A 19 -76.15 -9.23 -43.51
CA GLY A 19 -76.12 -8.90 -42.09
C GLY A 19 -74.67 -8.87 -41.63
N VAL A 20 -74.18 -7.70 -41.28
CA VAL A 20 -72.89 -7.54 -40.63
C VAL A 20 -73.07 -7.99 -39.19
N THR A 21 -72.59 -9.19 -38.90
CA THR A 21 -72.22 -9.60 -37.54
C THR A 21 -71.16 -8.61 -37.05
N GLY A 22 -71.54 -7.71 -36.13
CA GLY A 22 -70.56 -6.92 -35.39
C GLY A 22 -69.67 -7.89 -34.61
N GLN A 23 -68.39 -7.97 -34.98
CA GLN A 23 -67.37 -8.54 -34.12
C GLN A 23 -67.31 -7.68 -32.86
N ALA A 24 -67.66 -8.27 -31.72
CA ALA A 24 -67.42 -7.68 -30.41
C ALA A 24 -65.91 -7.41 -30.28
N ALA A 25 -65.55 -6.17 -29.93
CA ALA A 25 -64.18 -5.81 -29.60
C ALA A 25 -63.65 -6.75 -28.51
N GLN A 26 -62.49 -7.37 -28.71
CA GLN A 26 -61.86 -8.15 -27.64
C GLN A 26 -61.56 -7.20 -26.47
N PRO A 27 -61.92 -7.58 -25.23
CA PRO A 27 -61.56 -6.78 -24.06
C PRO A 27 -60.03 -6.71 -23.93
N CYS A 28 -59.50 -5.50 -23.83
CA CYS A 28 -58.08 -5.25 -23.58
C CYS A 28 -57.82 -5.10 -22.07
N GLY A 29 -56.66 -5.56 -21.60
CA GLY A 29 -56.34 -5.61 -20.17
C GLY A 29 -56.30 -7.03 -19.60
N GLY A 30 -55.92 -7.16 -18.34
CA GLY A 30 -55.92 -8.45 -17.62
C GLY A 30 -54.83 -8.59 -16.56
N ARG A 31 -54.89 -9.69 -15.81
CA ARG A 31 -53.85 -10.04 -14.82
C ARG A 31 -52.88 -11.05 -15.43
N LEU A 32 -51.61 -10.69 -15.50
CA LEU A 32 -50.57 -11.45 -16.19
C LEU A 32 -49.55 -11.97 -15.17
N ASN A 33 -49.31 -13.28 -15.19
CA ASN A 33 -48.31 -13.90 -14.34
C ASN A 33 -46.94 -13.83 -15.03
N SER A 34 -45.97 -13.22 -14.36
CA SER A 34 -44.61 -13.01 -14.89
C SER A 34 -43.71 -14.26 -14.82
N LYS A 35 -44.23 -15.42 -14.38
CA LYS A 35 -43.49 -16.69 -14.33
C LYS A 35 -42.78 -17.01 -15.64
N ASP A 36 -43.48 -16.78 -16.76
CA ASP A 36 -42.91 -16.84 -18.10
C ASP A 36 -42.88 -15.42 -18.67
N ALA A 37 -41.82 -15.08 -19.40
CA ALA A 37 -41.72 -13.78 -20.06
C ALA A 37 -42.83 -13.63 -21.10
N GLY A 38 -43.44 -12.45 -21.17
CA GLY A 38 -44.57 -12.18 -22.06
C GLY A 38 -44.55 -10.77 -22.63
N TYR A 39 -45.56 -10.47 -23.45
CA TYR A 39 -45.70 -9.18 -24.12
C TYR A 39 -47.05 -8.53 -23.79
N VAL A 40 -47.04 -7.21 -23.67
CA VAL A 40 -48.24 -6.36 -23.62
C VAL A 40 -48.15 -5.36 -24.75
N THR A 41 -49.22 -5.21 -25.52
CA THR A 41 -49.29 -4.25 -26.61
C THR A 41 -50.58 -3.45 -26.54
N SER A 42 -50.60 -2.27 -27.14
CA SER A 42 -51.85 -1.60 -27.47
C SER A 42 -52.68 -2.50 -28.41
N PRO A 43 -54.02 -2.45 -28.35
CA PRO A 43 -54.86 -3.24 -29.25
C PRO A 43 -54.54 -2.91 -30.71
N GLY A 44 -54.25 -3.93 -31.52
CA GLY A 44 -53.95 -3.76 -32.94
C GLY A 44 -52.48 -3.53 -33.31
N TYR A 45 -51.56 -3.35 -32.34
CA TYR A 45 -50.14 -3.11 -32.61
C TYR A 45 -49.54 -4.14 -33.61
N PRO A 46 -48.78 -3.70 -34.64
CA PRO A 46 -48.28 -2.34 -34.89
C PRO A 46 -49.22 -1.46 -35.73
N GLN A 47 -50.48 -1.85 -35.95
CA GLN A 47 -51.50 -0.97 -36.54
C GLN A 47 -51.98 0.07 -35.53
N ASP A 48 -52.58 1.14 -36.04
CA ASP A 48 -53.12 2.20 -35.21
C ASP A 48 -54.09 1.67 -34.15
N TYR A 49 -53.85 2.06 -32.89
CA TYR A 49 -54.74 1.64 -31.80
C TYR A 49 -56.15 2.23 -31.98
N PRO A 50 -57.23 1.59 -31.48
CA PRO A 50 -58.57 2.14 -31.57
C PRO A 50 -58.75 3.42 -30.71
N SER A 51 -59.69 4.30 -31.09
CA SER A 51 -60.15 5.38 -30.20
C SER A 51 -60.98 4.86 -29.01
N HIS A 52 -61.09 5.68 -27.97
CA HIS A 52 -61.88 5.45 -26.75
C HIS A 52 -61.53 4.15 -26.01
N GLN A 53 -60.24 3.81 -25.96
CA GLN A 53 -59.77 2.64 -25.24
C GLN A 53 -59.40 3.02 -23.80
N ASN A 54 -59.74 2.14 -22.87
CA ASN A 54 -59.16 2.13 -21.55
C ASN A 54 -58.79 0.69 -21.20
N CYS A 55 -57.49 0.40 -21.27
CA CYS A 55 -56.94 -0.93 -21.07
C CYS A 55 -56.09 -0.95 -19.80
N GLU A 56 -56.33 -1.91 -18.92
CA GLU A 56 -55.67 -1.98 -17.61
C GLU A 56 -55.07 -3.37 -17.41
N TRP A 57 -53.77 -3.42 -17.11
CA TRP A 57 -53.04 -4.67 -16.86
C TRP A 57 -52.40 -4.65 -15.48
N ILE A 58 -52.46 -5.80 -14.79
CA ILE A 58 -51.70 -6.04 -13.57
C ILE A 58 -50.73 -7.17 -13.86
N ILE A 59 -49.44 -6.87 -13.89
CA ILE A 59 -48.39 -7.88 -14.02
C ILE A 59 -47.95 -8.23 -12.60
N TYR A 60 -47.93 -9.51 -12.25
CA TYR A 60 -47.53 -9.97 -10.92
C TYR A 60 -46.53 -11.11 -10.98
N ALA A 61 -45.59 -11.12 -10.05
CA ALA A 61 -44.65 -12.21 -9.85
C ALA A 61 -45.27 -13.30 -8.96
N PRO A 62 -44.90 -14.58 -9.15
CA PRO A 62 -45.41 -15.68 -8.32
C PRO A 62 -44.89 -15.63 -6.88
N GLU A 63 -43.72 -15.06 -6.63
CA GLU A 63 -43.15 -14.91 -5.28
C GLU A 63 -43.06 -13.43 -4.84
N PRO A 64 -43.25 -13.13 -3.55
CA PRO A 64 -43.32 -11.75 -3.06
C PRO A 64 -41.98 -11.00 -3.03
N ASN A 65 -40.84 -11.70 -3.13
CA ASN A 65 -39.50 -11.13 -3.21
C ASN A 65 -39.05 -10.85 -4.66
N GLN A 66 -39.79 -11.35 -5.65
CA GLN A 66 -39.46 -11.17 -7.06
C GLN A 66 -39.93 -9.80 -7.54
N LYS A 67 -39.10 -9.13 -8.33
CA LYS A 67 -39.44 -7.88 -9.00
C LYS A 67 -39.77 -8.13 -10.46
N ILE A 68 -40.41 -7.16 -11.11
CA ILE A 68 -40.82 -7.23 -12.50
C ILE A 68 -40.02 -6.21 -13.30
N PHE A 69 -39.50 -6.66 -14.42
CA PHE A 69 -38.74 -5.86 -15.37
C PHE A 69 -39.58 -5.62 -16.63
N LEU A 70 -39.70 -4.37 -17.05
CA LEU A 70 -40.39 -3.96 -18.27
C LEU A 70 -39.41 -3.35 -19.26
N ASN A 71 -39.46 -3.83 -20.51
CA ASN A 71 -38.67 -3.29 -21.61
C ASN A 71 -39.58 -2.93 -22.79
N PHE A 72 -39.51 -1.68 -23.26
CA PHE A 72 -40.34 -1.18 -24.35
C PHE A 72 -39.66 -1.39 -25.71
N ASN A 73 -40.46 -1.75 -26.71
CA ASN A 73 -40.01 -1.76 -28.10
C ASN A 73 -39.75 -0.31 -28.55
N PRO A 74 -38.58 0.00 -29.16
CA PRO A 74 -38.30 1.33 -29.69
C PRO A 74 -39.33 1.84 -30.72
N HIS A 75 -40.07 0.95 -31.38
CA HIS A 75 -41.21 1.33 -32.21
C HIS A 75 -42.43 1.65 -31.33
N PHE A 76 -42.49 2.93 -30.92
CA PHE A 76 -43.48 3.50 -30.00
C PHE A 76 -44.07 4.77 -30.61
N GLU A 77 -45.39 4.86 -30.70
CA GLU A 77 -46.10 6.02 -31.25
C GLU A 77 -47.48 6.21 -30.62
N ILE A 78 -47.59 7.22 -29.75
CA ILE A 78 -48.82 7.63 -29.07
C ILE A 78 -48.99 9.14 -29.26
N GLU A 79 -50.23 9.65 -29.29
CA GLU A 79 -50.49 11.07 -29.52
C GLU A 79 -49.71 12.02 -28.56
N LYS A 80 -49.02 13.03 -29.11
CA LYS A 80 -47.97 13.79 -28.40
C LYS A 80 -48.45 14.91 -27.46
N HIS A 81 -49.72 15.34 -27.48
CA HIS A 81 -50.18 16.60 -26.85
C HIS A 81 -50.08 16.62 -25.31
N ASP A 82 -48.86 16.75 -24.78
CA ASP A 82 -48.47 16.71 -23.36
C ASP A 82 -49.10 15.54 -22.58
N CYS A 83 -49.33 14.42 -23.27
CA CYS A 83 -49.96 13.20 -22.73
C CYS A 83 -51.31 13.47 -22.06
N LYS A 84 -52.05 14.46 -22.60
CA LYS A 84 -53.34 14.90 -22.07
C LYS A 84 -54.49 14.01 -22.55
N TYR A 85 -54.43 13.53 -23.78
CA TYR A 85 -55.47 12.74 -24.42
C TYR A 85 -55.08 11.26 -24.38
N ASP A 86 -54.07 10.89 -25.16
CA ASP A 86 -53.59 9.51 -25.22
C ASP A 86 -52.30 9.32 -24.44
N PHE A 87 -52.23 8.24 -23.66
CA PHE A 87 -51.05 7.95 -22.85
C PHE A 87 -51.02 6.50 -22.37
N ILE A 88 -49.80 6.05 -22.08
CA ILE A 88 -49.54 4.88 -21.24
C ILE A 88 -49.03 5.35 -19.87
N GLU A 89 -49.56 4.74 -18.83
CA GLU A 89 -49.29 5.04 -17.43
C GLU A 89 -48.81 3.77 -16.73
N ILE A 90 -47.71 3.86 -15.99
CA ILE A 90 -47.10 2.75 -15.26
C ILE A 90 -46.98 3.13 -13.79
N ARG A 91 -47.50 2.28 -12.90
CA ARG A 91 -47.50 2.47 -11.45
C ARG A 91 -46.91 1.27 -10.71
N ASP A 92 -46.27 1.55 -9.58
CA ASP A 92 -45.54 0.59 -8.75
C ASP A 92 -46.44 -0.06 -7.69
N GLY A 93 -47.18 -1.09 -8.10
CA GLY A 93 -48.17 -1.77 -7.27
C GLY A 93 -49.23 -2.46 -8.13
N ASP A 94 -50.37 -2.79 -7.56
CA ASP A 94 -51.44 -3.54 -8.22
C ASP A 94 -52.73 -2.72 -8.49
N SER A 95 -52.70 -1.40 -8.25
CA SER A 95 -53.88 -0.53 -8.32
C SER A 95 -53.56 0.89 -8.82
N GLU A 96 -54.59 1.64 -9.19
CA GLU A 96 -54.48 3.05 -9.63
C GLU A 96 -53.96 4.00 -8.54
N SER A 97 -54.11 3.63 -7.27
CA SER A 97 -53.59 4.41 -6.14
C SER A 97 -52.10 4.22 -5.88
N ALA A 98 -51.44 3.29 -6.57
CA ALA A 98 -50.02 3.02 -6.42
C ALA A 98 -49.13 4.16 -6.96
N ASP A 99 -47.87 4.21 -6.55
CA ASP A 99 -46.95 5.28 -6.91
C ASP A 99 -46.72 5.33 -8.43
N LEU A 100 -46.76 6.53 -9.01
CA LEU A 100 -46.62 6.72 -10.46
C LEU A 100 -45.14 6.66 -10.85
N LEU A 101 -44.75 5.61 -11.59
CA LEU A 101 -43.39 5.46 -12.13
C LEU A 101 -43.20 6.30 -13.39
N GLY A 102 -44.26 6.46 -14.20
CA GLY A 102 -44.20 7.31 -15.38
C GLY A 102 -45.50 7.35 -16.18
N LYS A 103 -45.70 8.49 -16.85
CA LYS A 103 -46.78 8.71 -17.82
C LYS A 103 -46.15 9.15 -19.14
N HIS A 104 -46.41 8.39 -20.21
CA HIS A 104 -45.68 8.51 -21.47
C HIS A 104 -46.61 8.60 -22.67
N CYS A 105 -46.19 9.37 -23.67
CA CYS A 105 -46.82 9.55 -24.97
C CYS A 105 -45.78 10.10 -25.97
N GLY A 106 -46.17 10.29 -27.23
CA GLY A 106 -45.27 10.71 -28.30
C GLY A 106 -44.55 9.53 -28.96
N ASN A 107 -43.36 9.79 -29.50
CA ASN A 107 -42.64 8.85 -30.38
C ASN A 107 -41.34 8.32 -29.73
N ILE A 108 -41.17 8.53 -28.42
CA ILE A 108 -40.01 8.08 -27.66
C ILE A 108 -40.48 7.04 -26.67
N ALA A 109 -39.99 5.81 -26.84
CA ALA A 109 -40.28 4.73 -25.91
C ALA A 109 -39.78 5.08 -24.50
N PRO A 110 -40.51 4.72 -23.44
CA PRO A 110 -40.04 4.87 -22.06
C PRO A 110 -38.72 4.12 -21.82
N PRO A 111 -37.88 4.58 -20.87
CA PRO A 111 -36.74 3.78 -20.41
C PRO A 111 -37.23 2.47 -19.77
N THR A 112 -36.31 1.53 -19.56
CA THR A 112 -36.61 0.30 -18.83
C THR A 112 -37.09 0.61 -17.42
N ILE A 113 -38.13 -0.09 -16.98
CA ILE A 113 -38.78 0.13 -15.68
C ILE A 113 -38.66 -1.15 -14.86
N THR A 114 -38.20 -1.02 -13.61
CA THR A 114 -38.15 -2.12 -12.64
C THR A 114 -39.05 -1.79 -11.47
N SER A 115 -39.89 -2.74 -11.05
CA SER A 115 -40.77 -2.56 -9.89
C SER A 115 -40.00 -2.56 -8.57
N SER A 116 -40.53 -1.89 -7.55
CA SER A 116 -40.02 -2.03 -6.18
C SER A 116 -40.54 -3.30 -5.49
N GLY A 117 -41.74 -3.76 -5.88
CA GLY A 117 -42.41 -4.95 -5.34
C GLY A 117 -42.79 -5.99 -6.40
N PRO A 118 -43.63 -6.99 -6.05
CA PRO A 118 -43.98 -8.10 -6.94
C PRO A 118 -45.11 -7.80 -7.92
N SER A 119 -45.49 -6.53 -8.11
CA SER A 119 -46.61 -6.17 -8.99
C SER A 119 -46.42 -4.81 -9.65
N LEU A 120 -46.87 -4.70 -10.90
CA LEU A 120 -46.95 -3.44 -11.65
C LEU A 120 -48.35 -3.28 -12.24
N TYR A 121 -48.85 -2.05 -12.19
CA TYR A 121 -50.11 -1.64 -12.78
C TYR A 121 -49.83 -0.78 -14.02
N ILE A 122 -50.39 -1.18 -15.16
CA ILE A 122 -50.23 -0.50 -16.44
C ILE A 122 -51.61 -0.10 -16.95
N LYS A 123 -51.77 1.16 -17.32
CA LYS A 123 -52.99 1.70 -17.91
C LYS A 123 -52.71 2.40 -19.23
N PHE A 124 -53.47 2.04 -20.27
CA PHE A 124 -53.46 2.73 -21.56
C PHE A 124 -54.81 3.40 -21.79
N THR A 125 -54.79 4.69 -22.09
CA THR A 125 -55.98 5.49 -22.39
C THR A 125 -55.87 6.10 -23.77
N SER A 126 -56.94 6.03 -24.57
CA SER A 126 -57.09 6.78 -25.82
C SER A 126 -58.40 7.57 -25.88
N ASP A 127 -58.38 8.71 -26.57
CA ASP A 127 -59.51 9.62 -26.75
C ASP A 127 -60.27 9.35 -28.07
N TYR A 128 -61.08 10.31 -28.54
CA TYR A 128 -61.90 10.15 -29.74
C TYR A 128 -61.17 10.41 -31.08
N ALA A 129 -59.95 10.95 -31.09
CA ALA A 129 -59.31 11.43 -32.31
C ALA A 129 -57.78 11.36 -32.30
N ARG A 130 -57.22 10.94 -33.44
CA ARG A 130 -55.78 10.75 -33.72
C ARG A 130 -55.20 9.57 -32.96
N GLN A 131 -54.74 8.60 -33.72
CA GLN A 131 -54.12 7.38 -33.21
C GLN A 131 -52.75 7.23 -33.86
N GLY A 132 -51.95 6.31 -33.33
CA GLY A 132 -50.65 5.94 -33.90
C GLY A 132 -50.39 4.46 -33.70
N ALA A 133 -49.24 3.97 -34.17
CA ALA A 133 -48.89 2.56 -34.13
C ALA A 133 -48.98 1.93 -32.71
N GLY A 134 -48.88 2.76 -31.66
CA GLY A 134 -49.08 2.37 -30.27
C GLY A 134 -47.81 1.91 -29.59
N PHE A 135 -47.90 0.91 -28.71
CA PHE A 135 -46.75 0.41 -27.97
C PHE A 135 -46.73 -1.12 -27.90
N SER A 136 -45.51 -1.64 -27.72
CA SER A 136 -45.26 -3.02 -27.33
C SER A 136 -44.21 -3.03 -26.23
N LEU A 137 -44.45 -3.77 -25.15
CA LEU A 137 -43.50 -3.99 -24.08
C LEU A 137 -43.38 -5.48 -23.77
N ARG A 138 -42.19 -5.89 -23.34
CA ARG A 138 -41.91 -7.21 -22.81
C ARG A 138 -41.81 -7.12 -21.30
N TYR A 139 -42.50 -8.03 -20.60
CA TYR A 139 -42.39 -8.18 -19.15
C TYR A 139 -41.75 -9.52 -18.81
N GLU A 140 -40.94 -9.51 -17.76
CA GLU A 140 -40.35 -10.72 -17.17
C GLU A 140 -40.02 -10.51 -15.70
N ILE A 141 -39.82 -11.61 -14.96
CA ILE A 141 -39.28 -11.53 -13.60
C ILE A 141 -37.86 -10.98 -13.70
N TYR A 142 -37.58 -9.94 -12.92
CA TYR A 142 -36.25 -9.43 -12.69
C TYR A 142 -35.47 -10.49 -11.89
N LYS A 143 -34.74 -11.36 -12.60
CA LYS A 143 -33.88 -12.37 -11.99
C LYS A 143 -32.58 -11.70 -11.55
N THR A 144 -32.55 -11.22 -10.32
CA THR A 144 -31.28 -11.01 -9.62
C THR A 144 -30.75 -12.38 -9.21
N GLY A 145 -29.91 -13.00 -10.05
CA GLY A 145 -29.09 -14.15 -9.62
C GLY A 145 -28.12 -13.81 -8.47
N SER A 146 -28.16 -12.57 -7.96
CA SER A 146 -27.37 -11.99 -6.88
C SER A 146 -27.63 -12.61 -5.49
N GLU A 147 -28.87 -12.95 -5.13
CA GLU A 147 -29.15 -13.49 -3.78
C GLU A 147 -28.64 -14.94 -3.61
N ASP A 148 -28.55 -15.72 -4.69
CA ASP A 148 -28.18 -17.15 -4.65
C ASP A 148 -26.68 -17.44 -4.91
N CYS A 149 -25.90 -16.46 -5.37
CA CYS A 149 -24.49 -16.69 -5.71
C CYS A 149 -23.49 -16.29 -4.61
N SER A 150 -23.90 -15.47 -3.64
CA SER A 150 -23.02 -15.03 -2.57
C SER A 150 -22.71 -16.17 -1.58
N ARG A 151 -21.43 -16.39 -1.26
CA ARG A 151 -20.98 -17.53 -0.43
C ARG A 151 -19.89 -17.16 0.56
N ASN A 152 -19.96 -17.75 1.74
CA ASN A 152 -18.97 -17.62 2.80
C ASN A 152 -18.10 -18.87 2.90
N PHE A 153 -16.78 -18.68 2.99
CA PHE A 153 -15.78 -19.73 3.00
C PHE A 153 -15.02 -19.75 4.33
N THR A 154 -15.02 -20.90 5.00
CA THR A 154 -14.34 -21.11 6.29
C THR A 154 -13.48 -22.37 6.33
N THR A 155 -13.53 -23.21 5.29
CA THR A 155 -12.71 -24.41 5.17
C THR A 155 -11.25 -24.05 4.91
N SER A 156 -10.31 -24.92 5.28
CA SER A 156 -8.86 -24.68 5.18
C SER A 156 -8.36 -24.51 3.75
N ASN A 157 -9.07 -25.03 2.78
CA ASN A 157 -8.90 -24.75 1.37
C ASN A 157 -10.25 -24.81 0.67
N GLY A 158 -10.32 -24.28 -0.54
CA GLY A 158 -11.50 -24.33 -1.37
C GLY A 158 -11.30 -23.66 -2.72
N THR A 159 -12.29 -23.81 -3.59
CA THR A 159 -12.33 -23.19 -4.91
C THR A 159 -13.47 -22.18 -4.94
N ILE A 160 -13.22 -21.02 -5.52
CA ILE A 160 -14.19 -19.94 -5.77
C ILE A 160 -14.28 -19.78 -7.28
N GLU A 161 -15.48 -19.86 -7.82
CA GLU A 161 -15.72 -19.81 -9.25
C GLU A 161 -16.93 -18.93 -9.57
N SER A 162 -16.92 -18.35 -10.77
CA SER A 162 -18.10 -17.65 -11.29
C SER A 162 -19.27 -18.64 -11.46
N PRO A 163 -20.53 -18.21 -11.24
CA PRO A 163 -21.68 -19.11 -11.38
C PRO A 163 -21.75 -19.73 -12.77
N GLY A 164 -21.79 -21.07 -12.83
CA GLY A 164 -21.86 -21.82 -14.10
C GLY A 164 -20.52 -22.18 -14.72
N PHE A 165 -19.38 -21.84 -14.11
CA PHE A 165 -18.05 -22.17 -14.64
C PHE A 165 -17.91 -23.69 -14.94
N PRO A 166 -17.33 -24.11 -16.08
CA PRO A 166 -16.61 -23.32 -17.10
C PRO A 166 -17.49 -22.72 -18.20
N ASP A 167 -18.83 -22.84 -18.12
CA ASP A 167 -19.72 -22.15 -19.04
C ASP A 167 -19.75 -20.65 -18.75
N LYS A 168 -20.29 -19.87 -19.70
CA LYS A 168 -20.38 -18.42 -19.57
C LYS A 168 -21.19 -17.99 -18.36
N TYR A 169 -20.71 -16.98 -17.64
CA TYR A 169 -21.43 -16.46 -16.47
C TYR A 169 -22.77 -15.80 -16.85
N PRO A 170 -23.79 -15.88 -15.99
CA PRO A 170 -25.03 -15.13 -16.14
C PRO A 170 -24.83 -13.60 -16.12
N HIS A 171 -25.73 -12.88 -16.79
CA HIS A 171 -25.80 -11.42 -16.77
C HIS A 171 -26.44 -10.88 -15.48
N ASN A 172 -26.15 -9.61 -15.14
CA ASN A 172 -26.76 -8.86 -14.04
C ASN A 172 -26.63 -9.57 -12.67
N LEU A 173 -25.45 -10.17 -12.46
CA LEU A 173 -25.01 -10.72 -11.20
C LEU A 173 -24.32 -9.67 -10.33
N ASP A 174 -24.62 -9.74 -9.04
CA ASP A 174 -23.91 -9.08 -7.95
C ASP A 174 -23.63 -10.13 -6.88
N CYS A 175 -22.45 -10.77 -6.94
CA CYS A 175 -22.09 -11.88 -6.06
C CYS A 175 -20.98 -11.47 -5.10
N ALA A 176 -21.14 -11.80 -3.81
CA ALA A 176 -20.12 -11.60 -2.79
C ALA A 176 -19.56 -12.93 -2.29
N PHE A 177 -18.26 -13.13 -2.45
CA PHE A 177 -17.53 -14.29 -1.93
C PHE A 177 -16.63 -13.84 -0.77
N THR A 178 -16.87 -14.31 0.44
CA THR A 178 -16.11 -13.88 1.62
C THR A 178 -15.37 -15.05 2.25
N ILE A 179 -14.04 -14.96 2.32
CA ILE A 179 -13.17 -15.93 2.99
C ILE A 179 -12.91 -15.42 4.40
N MET A 180 -13.24 -16.24 5.40
CA MET A 180 -13.02 -15.95 6.82
C MET A 180 -11.98 -16.90 7.40
N ALA A 181 -10.91 -16.34 7.95
CA ALA A 181 -9.83 -17.07 8.57
C ALA A 181 -9.82 -16.88 10.08
N LYS A 182 -9.43 -17.92 10.82
CA LYS A 182 -9.19 -17.81 12.26
C LYS A 182 -7.94 -16.94 12.53
N PRO A 183 -7.78 -16.38 13.74
CA PRO A 183 -6.57 -15.66 14.10
C PRO A 183 -5.31 -16.49 13.84
N LYS A 184 -4.21 -15.84 13.44
CA LYS A 184 -2.93 -16.46 13.07
C LYS A 184 -2.99 -17.38 11.83
N MET A 185 -3.92 -17.14 10.92
CA MET A 185 -3.97 -17.79 9.62
C MET A 185 -3.78 -16.74 8.52
N GLU A 186 -3.00 -17.09 7.50
CA GLU A 186 -2.84 -16.32 6.27
C GLU A 186 -3.80 -16.87 5.21
N ILE A 187 -4.52 -15.96 4.54
CA ILE A 187 -5.37 -16.29 3.38
C ILE A 187 -4.50 -16.12 2.13
N ILE A 188 -4.26 -17.20 1.41
CA ILE A 188 -3.60 -17.20 0.11
C ILE A 188 -4.69 -17.43 -0.95
N LEU A 189 -4.85 -16.50 -1.89
CA LEU A 189 -5.79 -16.59 -3.01
C LEU A 189 -5.02 -16.59 -4.33
N GLN A 190 -5.27 -17.60 -5.17
CA GLN A 190 -4.59 -17.81 -6.45
C GLN A 190 -5.62 -18.02 -7.56
N PHE A 191 -5.49 -17.28 -8.67
CA PHE A 191 -6.36 -17.44 -9.83
C PHE A 191 -5.81 -18.51 -10.78
N LEU A 192 -6.67 -19.44 -11.18
CA LEU A 192 -6.38 -20.48 -12.17
C LEU A 192 -6.70 -19.97 -13.58
N THR A 193 -7.88 -19.38 -13.72
CA THR A 193 -8.40 -18.83 -14.98
C THR A 193 -9.15 -17.53 -14.69
N PHE A 194 -9.09 -16.60 -15.64
CA PHE A 194 -9.76 -15.30 -15.54
C PHE A 194 -10.02 -14.74 -16.94
N ASP A 195 -11.29 -14.63 -17.31
CA ASP A 195 -11.75 -14.00 -18.55
C ASP A 195 -13.10 -13.32 -18.30
N LEU A 196 -13.07 -12.00 -18.17
CA LEU A 196 -14.25 -11.14 -18.03
C LEU A 196 -14.35 -10.16 -19.20
N GLU A 197 -15.55 -9.59 -19.41
CA GLU A 197 -15.70 -8.51 -20.37
C GLU A 197 -14.77 -7.33 -20.04
N HIS A 198 -14.21 -6.72 -21.09
CA HIS A 198 -13.43 -5.49 -20.99
C HIS A 198 -13.94 -4.48 -22.02
N ASP A 199 -13.71 -3.18 -21.78
CA ASP A 199 -14.05 -2.11 -22.73
C ASP A 199 -13.08 -2.15 -23.93
N PRO A 200 -13.53 -2.56 -25.14
CA PRO A 200 -12.65 -2.73 -26.31
C PRO A 200 -12.16 -1.40 -26.88
N LEU A 201 -12.72 -0.26 -26.45
CA LEU A 201 -12.39 1.08 -26.94
C LEU A 201 -11.35 1.80 -26.07
N GLN A 202 -10.90 1.21 -24.97
CA GLN A 202 -9.93 1.85 -24.07
C GLN A 202 -8.52 1.23 -24.16
N VAL A 203 -7.52 2.10 -24.31
CA VAL A 203 -6.09 1.78 -24.45
C VAL A 203 -5.35 1.89 -23.11
N GLY A 204 -6.07 1.99 -21.99
CA GLY A 204 -5.50 2.13 -20.64
C GLY A 204 -5.90 0.98 -19.71
N GLU A 205 -4.96 0.51 -18.88
CA GLU A 205 -5.24 -0.42 -17.79
C GLU A 205 -6.15 0.27 -16.75
N GLY A 206 -7.37 -0.23 -16.53
CA GLY A 206 -8.04 -0.04 -15.23
C GLY A 206 -9.52 0.36 -15.19
N ASP A 207 -10.15 0.76 -16.29
CA ASP A 207 -11.57 1.15 -16.27
C ASP A 207 -12.48 -0.03 -16.64
N CYS A 208 -12.62 -0.96 -15.70
CA CYS A 208 -13.59 -2.05 -15.79
C CYS A 208 -15.00 -1.50 -15.55
N LYS A 209 -15.69 -1.13 -16.64
CA LYS A 209 -17.01 -0.48 -16.60
C LYS A 209 -18.20 -1.43 -16.71
N TYR A 210 -18.02 -2.56 -17.40
CA TYR A 210 -19.09 -3.51 -17.69
C TYR A 210 -19.08 -4.63 -16.64
N ASP A 211 -18.15 -5.59 -16.80
CA ASP A 211 -17.95 -6.68 -15.86
C ASP A 211 -16.67 -6.48 -15.07
N TRP A 212 -16.70 -6.77 -13.78
CA TRP A 212 -15.51 -6.68 -12.95
C TRP A 212 -15.55 -7.58 -11.72
N LEU A 213 -14.36 -7.89 -11.24
CA LEU A 213 -14.11 -8.53 -9.96
C LEU A 213 -13.32 -7.57 -9.07
N ASP A 214 -13.97 -7.05 -8.03
CA ASP A 214 -13.32 -6.25 -7.00
C ASP A 214 -12.86 -7.16 -5.86
N ILE A 215 -11.61 -6.99 -5.42
CA ILE A 215 -11.06 -7.74 -4.28
C ILE A 215 -10.81 -6.77 -3.12
N TRP A 216 -11.35 -7.10 -1.95
CA TRP A 216 -11.38 -6.26 -0.76
C TRP A 216 -10.59 -6.88 0.39
N ASP A 217 -9.76 -6.07 1.05
CA ASP A 217 -9.08 -6.44 2.30
C ASP A 217 -10.02 -6.24 3.51
N GLY A 218 -11.14 -6.95 3.51
CA GLY A 218 -12.23 -6.71 4.46
C GLY A 218 -13.59 -7.10 3.92
N ILE A 219 -14.62 -6.55 4.58
CA ILE A 219 -16.00 -6.57 4.10
C ILE A 219 -16.12 -5.68 2.85
N PRO A 220 -16.84 -6.09 1.80
CA PRO A 220 -17.02 -5.28 0.60
C PRO A 220 -17.56 -3.88 0.90
N GLN A 221 -17.07 -2.86 0.19
CA GLN A 221 -17.42 -1.44 0.37
C GLN A 221 -17.05 -0.83 1.74
N VAL A 222 -16.47 -1.60 2.66
CA VAL A 222 -16.03 -1.12 3.98
C VAL A 222 -14.51 -1.24 4.13
N GLY A 223 -13.95 -2.39 3.76
CA GLY A 223 -12.51 -2.60 3.73
C GLY A 223 -11.84 -1.86 2.56
N PRO A 224 -10.51 -1.69 2.58
CA PRO A 224 -9.77 -1.12 1.45
C PRO A 224 -9.88 -2.01 0.20
N LEU A 225 -10.07 -1.39 -0.97
CA LEU A 225 -10.00 -2.07 -2.26
C LEU A 225 -8.53 -2.44 -2.56
N ILE A 226 -8.26 -3.72 -2.80
CA ILE A 226 -6.95 -4.20 -3.26
C ILE A 226 -6.79 -3.86 -4.73
N GLY A 227 -7.78 -4.22 -5.54
CA GLY A 227 -7.83 -3.94 -6.96
C GLY A 227 -9.17 -4.31 -7.59
N ARG A 228 -9.44 -3.69 -8.75
CA ARG A 228 -10.54 -4.00 -9.65
C ARG A 228 -9.98 -4.69 -10.89
N TYR A 229 -10.52 -5.85 -11.25
CA TYR A 229 -9.99 -6.70 -12.31
C TYR A 229 -11.06 -7.01 -13.36
N CYS A 230 -10.68 -7.00 -14.64
CA CYS A 230 -11.51 -7.39 -15.79
C CYS A 230 -10.60 -7.78 -16.98
N GLY A 231 -11.20 -8.24 -18.09
CA GLY A 231 -10.44 -8.73 -19.24
C GLY A 231 -9.82 -10.10 -19.00
N THR A 232 -8.70 -10.37 -19.69
CA THR A 232 -8.04 -11.68 -19.73
C THR A 232 -6.78 -11.78 -18.86
N LYS A 233 -6.35 -10.68 -18.24
CA LYS A 233 -5.15 -10.66 -17.38
C LYS A 233 -5.50 -11.24 -16.02
N THR A 234 -4.95 -12.41 -15.71
CA THR A 234 -5.15 -13.10 -14.44
C THR A 234 -4.57 -12.30 -13.27
N PRO A 235 -5.35 -11.99 -12.22
CA PRO A 235 -4.82 -11.31 -11.03
C PRO A 235 -3.67 -12.10 -10.39
N SER A 236 -2.65 -11.38 -9.92
CA SER A 236 -1.54 -11.96 -9.16
C SER A 236 -1.97 -12.54 -7.81
N ASP A 237 -1.17 -13.48 -7.28
CA ASP A 237 -1.41 -14.13 -5.98
C ASP A 237 -1.54 -13.12 -4.83
N ILE A 238 -2.57 -13.31 -3.99
CA ILE A 238 -2.90 -12.41 -2.89
C ILE A 238 -2.69 -13.11 -1.55
N HIS A 239 -1.93 -12.47 -0.67
CA HIS A 239 -1.57 -12.96 0.66
C HIS A 239 -2.11 -12.02 1.75
N SER A 240 -3.32 -12.27 2.27
CA SER A 240 -3.92 -11.44 3.33
C SER A 240 -3.71 -12.04 4.71
N THR A 241 -3.43 -11.17 5.69
CA THR A 241 -3.33 -11.52 7.12
C THR A 241 -4.39 -10.83 7.97
N THR A 242 -5.34 -10.15 7.33
CA THR A 242 -6.40 -9.36 7.96
C THR A 242 -7.48 -10.23 8.60
N GLY A 243 -7.50 -11.53 8.28
CA GLY A 243 -8.48 -12.51 8.79
C GLY A 243 -9.75 -12.60 7.95
N ILE A 244 -9.96 -11.67 7.01
CA ILE A 244 -11.07 -11.66 6.07
C ILE A 244 -10.59 -11.14 4.71
N LEU A 245 -11.00 -11.79 3.64
CA LEU A 245 -10.75 -11.38 2.26
C LEU A 245 -12.05 -11.59 1.48
N SER A 246 -12.54 -10.55 0.80
CA SER A 246 -13.80 -10.64 0.05
C SER A 246 -13.62 -10.30 -1.42
N LEU A 247 -14.41 -10.95 -2.26
CA LEU A 247 -14.48 -10.68 -3.70
C LEU A 247 -15.91 -10.28 -4.03
N THR A 248 -16.10 -9.22 -4.80
CA THR A 248 -17.41 -8.87 -5.37
C THR A 248 -17.34 -8.95 -6.88
N PHE A 249 -18.13 -9.86 -7.44
CA PHE A 249 -18.25 -10.08 -8.86
C PHE A 249 -19.51 -9.40 -9.37
N HIS A 250 -19.32 -8.42 -10.26
CA HIS A 250 -20.38 -7.68 -10.92
C HIS A 250 -20.39 -8.00 -12.40
N THR A 251 -21.60 -8.16 -12.97
CA THR A 251 -21.79 -8.32 -14.41
C THR A 251 -22.94 -7.45 -14.90
N ASP A 252 -22.82 -6.95 -16.11
CA ASP A 252 -23.84 -6.10 -16.71
C ASP A 252 -24.94 -6.92 -17.43
N LEU A 253 -25.82 -6.25 -18.19
CA LEU A 253 -26.96 -6.87 -18.87
C LEU A 253 -26.58 -7.65 -20.15
N ALA A 254 -25.33 -7.64 -20.59
CA ALA A 254 -24.89 -8.18 -21.87
C ALA A 254 -23.50 -8.85 -21.80
N VAL A 255 -23.04 -9.37 -22.94
CA VAL A 255 -21.67 -9.90 -23.20
C VAL A 255 -21.02 -10.71 -22.06
N ALA A 256 -21.33 -12.00 -21.99
CA ALA A 256 -20.67 -12.91 -21.05
C ALA A 256 -19.44 -13.62 -21.67
N LYS A 257 -18.41 -13.77 -20.84
CA LYS A 257 -17.17 -14.52 -21.08
C LYS A 257 -17.11 -15.79 -20.23
N ASP A 258 -15.98 -16.47 -20.23
CA ASP A 258 -15.80 -17.77 -19.55
C ASP A 258 -15.76 -17.64 -18.02
N GLY A 259 -15.54 -16.43 -17.49
CA GLY A 259 -15.57 -16.15 -16.06
C GLY A 259 -14.23 -16.41 -15.36
N PHE A 260 -14.27 -16.79 -14.08
CA PHE A 260 -13.05 -17.02 -13.31
C PHE A 260 -13.14 -18.26 -12.43
N SER A 261 -11.97 -18.85 -12.18
CA SER A 261 -11.79 -19.90 -11.18
C SER A 261 -10.55 -19.59 -10.36
N ALA A 262 -10.69 -19.58 -9.04
CA ALA A 262 -9.64 -19.29 -8.08
C ALA A 262 -9.62 -20.33 -6.96
N ARG A 263 -8.45 -20.60 -6.41
CA ARG A 263 -8.28 -21.43 -5.21
C ARG A 263 -7.77 -20.59 -4.07
N TYR A 264 -8.26 -20.90 -2.87
CA TYR A 264 -7.75 -20.31 -1.66
C TYR A 264 -7.24 -21.37 -0.67
N TYR A 265 -6.26 -20.97 0.13
CA TYR A 265 -5.67 -21.77 1.21
C TYR A 265 -5.56 -20.93 2.47
N LEU A 266 -5.87 -21.54 3.62
CA LEU A 266 -5.67 -20.97 4.94
C LEU A 266 -4.45 -21.63 5.56
N VAL A 267 -3.35 -20.89 5.65
CA VAL A 267 -2.06 -21.40 6.13
C VAL A 267 -1.78 -20.85 7.53
N PRO A 268 -1.48 -21.70 8.54
CA PRO A 268 -1.06 -21.23 9.86
C PRO A 268 0.19 -20.36 9.79
N GLN A 269 0.19 -19.24 10.52
CA GLN A 269 1.37 -18.42 10.70
C GLN A 269 2.10 -18.79 11.98
N GLU A 270 3.35 -19.22 11.83
CA GLU A 270 4.27 -19.37 12.95
C GLU A 270 4.92 -18.02 13.23
N VAL A 271 4.67 -17.45 14.42
CA VAL A 271 5.31 -16.22 14.87
C VAL A 271 6.51 -16.60 15.74
N PRO A 272 7.76 -16.35 15.29
CA PRO A 272 8.94 -16.64 16.10
C PRO A 272 8.95 -15.81 17.39
N GLU A 273 9.44 -16.38 18.49
CA GLU A 273 9.56 -15.65 19.76
C GLU A 273 10.56 -14.46 19.65
N ASN A 274 11.60 -14.61 18.82
CA ASN A 274 12.57 -13.56 18.50
C ASN A 274 12.32 -12.96 17.11
N PHE A 275 11.26 -12.16 17.00
CA PHE A 275 10.88 -11.50 15.75
C PHE A 275 11.64 -10.17 15.53
N GLN A 276 12.30 -10.03 14.38
CA GLN A 276 12.88 -8.76 13.91
C GLN A 276 12.20 -8.30 12.61
N CYS A 277 11.83 -7.02 12.55
CA CYS A 277 11.14 -6.42 11.40
C CYS A 277 12.12 -5.99 10.30
N ASN A 278 12.87 -6.94 9.73
CA ASN A 278 13.91 -6.69 8.73
C ASN A 278 13.89 -7.71 7.58
N SER A 279 12.74 -8.35 7.34
CA SER A 279 12.59 -9.33 6.27
C SER A 279 12.43 -8.64 4.90
N PRO A 280 12.95 -9.21 3.80
CA PRO A 280 12.69 -8.70 2.46
C PRO A 280 11.22 -8.86 2.11
N LEU A 281 10.62 -7.82 1.54
CA LEU A 281 9.18 -7.78 1.22
C LEU A 281 8.86 -8.47 -0.12
N GLY A 282 9.85 -8.63 -1.00
CA GLY A 282 9.78 -9.61 -2.09
C GLY A 282 10.02 -9.08 -3.49
N MET A 283 10.86 -8.04 -3.66
CA MET A 283 11.29 -7.63 -4.99
C MET A 283 12.15 -8.72 -5.64
N GLU A 284 13.16 -9.24 -4.94
CA GLU A 284 14.06 -10.28 -5.46
C GLU A 284 13.37 -11.65 -5.56
N THR A 285 12.56 -12.01 -4.56
CA THR A 285 11.92 -13.33 -4.48
C THR A 285 10.73 -13.50 -5.43
N GLY A 286 10.21 -12.41 -6.00
CA GLY A 286 9.00 -12.44 -6.84
C GLY A 286 7.69 -12.42 -6.05
N ARG A 287 7.72 -12.39 -4.71
CA ARG A 287 6.50 -12.27 -3.88
C ARG A 287 5.76 -10.96 -4.15
N ILE A 288 6.47 -9.88 -4.48
CA ILE A 288 5.88 -8.69 -5.10
C ILE A 288 5.76 -8.98 -6.60
N SER A 289 4.54 -9.08 -7.11
CA SER A 289 4.26 -9.40 -8.50
C SER A 289 4.61 -8.25 -9.46
N ASN A 290 4.67 -8.54 -10.77
CA ASN A 290 4.94 -7.52 -11.79
C ASN A 290 3.85 -6.43 -11.85
N GLU A 291 2.62 -6.74 -11.45
CA GLU A 291 1.48 -5.82 -11.43
C GLU A 291 1.58 -4.79 -10.30
N GLN A 292 2.32 -5.13 -9.25
CA GLN A 292 2.54 -4.27 -8.10
C GLN A 292 3.63 -3.22 -8.36
N ILE A 293 4.42 -3.38 -9.43
CA ILE A 293 5.56 -2.53 -9.74
C ILE A 293 5.21 -1.65 -10.94
N THR A 294 5.11 -0.35 -10.71
CA THR A 294 4.81 0.66 -11.72
C THR A 294 5.81 1.80 -11.65
N ALA A 295 5.80 2.70 -12.64
CA ALA A 295 6.68 3.86 -12.64
C ALA A 295 5.99 5.07 -13.27
N SER A 296 6.58 6.24 -13.10
CA SER A 296 6.16 7.47 -13.79
C SER A 296 6.25 7.35 -15.30
N SER A 297 7.35 6.74 -15.78
CA SER A 297 7.61 6.48 -17.18
C SER A 297 8.64 5.35 -17.31
N THR A 298 8.84 4.84 -18.53
CA THR A 298 9.86 3.84 -18.86
C THR A 298 10.58 4.26 -20.13
N TYR A 299 11.85 3.88 -20.28
CA TYR A 299 12.63 4.15 -21.47
C TYR A 299 11.96 3.58 -22.73
N SER A 300 12.04 4.31 -23.83
CA SER A 300 11.19 4.13 -25.03
C SER A 300 11.45 2.83 -25.80
N ASP A 301 12.60 2.18 -25.59
CA ASP A 301 12.94 0.91 -26.25
C ASP A 301 12.32 -0.33 -25.58
N GLY A 302 11.67 -0.15 -24.42
CA GLY A 302 11.03 -1.23 -23.68
C GLY A 302 11.99 -2.20 -22.99
N ARG A 303 13.28 -1.89 -22.86
CA ARG A 303 14.31 -2.75 -22.24
C ARG A 303 14.72 -2.33 -20.83
N TRP A 304 14.08 -1.30 -20.29
CA TRP A 304 14.34 -0.73 -18.97
C TRP A 304 13.04 -0.51 -18.16
N THR A 305 12.19 -1.54 -18.19
CA THR A 305 10.86 -1.57 -17.63
C THR A 305 10.87 -1.57 -16.10
N PRO A 306 9.75 -1.18 -15.45
CA PRO A 306 9.63 -1.25 -13.99
C PRO A 306 9.86 -2.65 -13.44
N GLN A 307 9.50 -3.71 -14.17
CA GLN A 307 9.63 -5.10 -13.74
C GLN A 307 11.09 -5.56 -13.62
N GLN A 308 12.01 -4.91 -14.36
CA GLN A 308 13.45 -5.17 -14.27
C GLN A 308 14.10 -4.47 -13.05
N SER A 309 13.33 -3.70 -12.27
CA SER A 309 13.84 -3.04 -11.05
C SER A 309 14.05 -3.99 -9.85
N ARG A 310 13.92 -5.30 -10.02
CA ARG A 310 14.17 -6.26 -8.94
C ARG A 310 15.65 -6.28 -8.57
N LEU A 311 15.96 -6.33 -7.27
CA LEU A 311 17.34 -6.45 -6.79
C LEU A 311 18.01 -7.68 -7.41
N ASN A 312 19.30 -7.54 -7.76
CA ASN A 312 20.09 -8.58 -8.41
C ASN A 312 19.54 -9.11 -9.75
N SER A 313 18.59 -8.41 -10.38
CA SER A 313 18.18 -8.71 -11.77
C SER A 313 19.39 -8.74 -12.70
N ASP A 314 19.46 -9.76 -13.56
CA ASP A 314 20.49 -9.98 -14.57
C ASP A 314 20.24 -9.19 -15.86
N ASP A 315 19.03 -8.63 -15.99
CA ASP A 315 18.57 -7.92 -17.18
C ASP A 315 18.34 -6.43 -16.90
N ASN A 316 19.36 -5.62 -17.17
CA ASN A 316 19.36 -4.16 -17.02
C ASN A 316 18.80 -3.71 -15.64
N GLY A 317 17.84 -2.79 -15.65
CA GLY A 317 17.16 -2.22 -14.49
C GLY A 317 16.03 -1.31 -14.95
N TRP A 318 15.35 -0.61 -14.03
CA TRP A 318 14.38 0.41 -14.44
C TRP A 318 15.07 1.74 -14.77
N THR A 319 14.70 2.33 -15.91
CA THR A 319 15.09 3.68 -16.34
C THR A 319 13.86 4.41 -16.87
N PRO A 320 13.60 5.65 -16.44
CA PRO A 320 12.49 6.46 -16.94
C PRO A 320 12.70 6.88 -18.40
N ASN A 321 11.66 7.44 -19.02
CA ASN A 321 11.76 7.97 -20.39
C ASN A 321 12.70 9.18 -20.46
N VAL A 322 12.74 9.99 -19.39
CA VAL A 322 13.61 11.17 -19.28
C VAL A 322 14.23 11.24 -17.90
N ASP A 323 15.56 11.42 -17.83
CA ASP A 323 16.27 11.57 -16.58
C ASP A 323 15.96 12.92 -15.90
N ASN A 324 15.05 12.91 -14.93
CA ASN A 324 14.74 14.09 -14.11
C ASN A 324 14.34 13.69 -12.67
N ASN A 325 14.36 14.67 -11.76
CA ASN A 325 14.08 14.44 -10.33
C ASN A 325 12.59 14.35 -9.96
N LYS A 326 11.69 14.38 -10.96
CA LYS A 326 10.25 14.20 -10.80
C LYS A 326 9.83 12.75 -11.08
N GLU A 327 10.65 11.98 -11.78
CA GLU A 327 10.42 10.56 -12.03
C GLU A 327 10.38 9.76 -10.73
N PHE A 328 9.68 8.63 -10.77
CA PHE A 328 9.58 7.72 -9.63
C PHE A 328 9.37 6.28 -10.09
N LEU A 329 9.94 5.35 -9.31
CA LEU A 329 9.55 3.94 -9.30
C LEU A 329 8.58 3.73 -8.14
N GLN A 330 7.48 3.03 -8.37
CA GLN A 330 6.40 2.80 -7.41
C GLN A 330 6.19 1.30 -7.19
N VAL A 331 5.99 0.94 -5.92
CA VAL A 331 5.63 -0.42 -5.50
C VAL A 331 4.36 -0.35 -4.65
N ASP A 332 3.29 -1.06 -5.06
CA ASP A 332 2.08 -1.29 -4.27
C ASP A 332 2.21 -2.58 -3.48
N LEU A 333 2.39 -2.49 -2.16
CA LEU A 333 2.49 -3.66 -1.27
C LEU A 333 1.14 -4.37 -1.05
N ARG A 334 0.04 -3.85 -1.61
CA ARG A 334 -1.38 -4.26 -1.45
C ARG A 334 -1.92 -4.07 -0.03
N PHE A 335 -1.15 -4.45 0.98
CA PHE A 335 -1.52 -4.41 2.39
C PHE A 335 -0.66 -3.42 3.16
N LEU A 336 -1.18 -2.96 4.29
CA LEU A 336 -0.48 -2.04 5.16
C LEU A 336 0.72 -2.73 5.84
N THR A 337 1.92 -2.28 5.49
CA THR A 337 3.19 -2.94 5.81
C THR A 337 4.16 -1.97 6.48
N VAL A 338 4.93 -2.45 7.46
CA VAL A 338 5.97 -1.65 8.13
C VAL A 338 7.23 -1.68 7.29
N LEU A 339 7.67 -0.53 6.79
CA LEU A 339 8.90 -0.36 6.03
C LEU A 339 10.03 0.09 6.98
N THR A 340 11.14 -0.65 6.99
CA THR A 340 12.29 -0.43 7.89
C THR A 340 13.60 -0.15 7.17
N ALA A 341 13.80 -0.66 5.96
CA ALA A 341 14.98 -0.35 5.16
C ALA A 341 14.72 -0.46 3.65
N ILE A 342 15.60 0.16 2.87
CA ILE A 342 15.55 0.17 1.41
C ILE A 342 16.95 -0.15 0.89
N ALA A 343 17.07 -1.16 0.04
CA ALA A 343 18.32 -1.46 -0.67
C ALA A 343 18.21 -1.06 -2.14
N THR A 344 19.22 -0.37 -2.66
CA THR A 344 19.27 0.03 -4.06
C THR A 344 20.55 -0.46 -4.74
N GLN A 345 20.44 -0.70 -6.04
CA GLN A 345 21.52 -1.03 -6.97
C GLN A 345 21.36 -0.20 -8.24
N GLY A 346 22.46 0.11 -8.91
CA GLY A 346 22.42 0.58 -10.30
C GLY A 346 22.19 -0.57 -11.28
N ALA A 347 22.48 -0.34 -12.56
CA ALA A 347 22.46 -1.37 -13.59
C ALA A 347 23.54 -1.14 -14.64
N ILE A 348 24.01 -2.23 -15.25
CA ILE A 348 24.94 -2.20 -16.37
C ILE A 348 24.13 -2.58 -17.62
N SER A 349 24.13 -1.71 -18.63
CA SER A 349 23.44 -2.01 -19.89
C SER A 349 24.07 -3.23 -20.53
N ARG A 350 23.26 -4.27 -20.79
CA ARG A 350 23.74 -5.49 -21.46
C ARG A 350 24.28 -5.21 -22.86
N GLU A 351 23.77 -4.18 -23.51
CA GLU A 351 24.06 -3.91 -24.92
C GLU A 351 25.23 -2.96 -25.12
N THR A 352 25.43 -2.04 -24.16
CA THR A 352 26.51 -1.04 -24.26
C THR A 352 27.61 -1.23 -23.22
N GLN A 353 27.41 -2.08 -22.21
CA GLN A 353 28.29 -2.29 -21.06
C GLN A 353 28.54 -1.02 -20.23
N ASN A 354 27.72 0.02 -20.42
CA ASN A 354 27.78 1.24 -19.63
C ASN A 354 27.08 1.06 -18.28
N GLY A 355 27.70 1.57 -17.21
CA GLY A 355 27.14 1.58 -15.87
C GLY A 355 26.32 2.84 -15.59
N TYR A 356 25.09 2.64 -15.11
CA TYR A 356 24.15 3.68 -14.70
C TYR A 356 23.71 3.45 -13.27
N TYR A 357 23.64 4.49 -12.45
CA TYR A 357 23.24 4.34 -11.06
C TYR A 357 22.76 5.66 -10.44
N VAL A 358 21.81 5.54 -9.52
CA VAL A 358 21.34 6.66 -8.69
C VAL A 358 22.28 6.86 -7.51
N ARG A 359 22.75 8.10 -7.31
CA ARG A 359 23.62 8.52 -6.20
C ARG A 359 22.85 8.97 -4.98
N SER A 360 21.67 9.55 -5.17
CA SER A 360 20.79 9.89 -4.06
C SER A 360 19.33 9.89 -4.47
N TYR A 361 18.44 9.59 -3.52
CA TYR A 361 17.00 9.57 -3.73
C TYR A 361 16.23 10.12 -2.52
N LYS A 362 14.95 10.42 -2.73
CA LYS A 362 13.97 10.68 -1.66
C LYS A 362 12.92 9.58 -1.64
N LEU A 363 12.35 9.36 -0.45
CA LEU A 363 11.28 8.39 -0.22
C LEU A 363 9.94 9.13 -0.12
N GLU A 364 8.95 8.65 -0.87
CA GLU A 364 7.56 9.11 -0.80
C GLU A 364 6.67 7.90 -0.52
N VAL A 365 5.71 8.03 0.39
CA VAL A 365 4.88 6.91 0.88
C VAL A 365 3.41 7.29 0.96
N SER A 366 2.51 6.32 0.83
CA SER A 366 1.05 6.54 0.89
C SER A 366 0.29 5.29 1.38
N THR A 367 -0.86 5.48 2.02
CA THR A 367 -1.76 4.36 2.35
C THR A 367 -2.75 4.00 1.24
N ASN A 368 -3.05 4.94 0.33
CA ASN A 368 -4.12 4.80 -0.66
C ASN A 368 -3.67 5.08 -2.12
N GLY A 369 -2.43 5.55 -2.33
CA GLY A 369 -1.90 5.86 -3.67
C GLY A 369 -2.30 7.24 -4.20
N GLU A 370 -3.12 7.98 -3.46
CA GLU A 370 -3.60 9.33 -3.80
C GLU A 370 -2.96 10.40 -2.91
N ASP A 371 -2.93 10.16 -1.60
CA ASP A 371 -2.39 11.08 -0.60
C ASP A 371 -0.96 10.68 -0.25
N TRP A 372 0.01 11.51 -0.66
CA TRP A 372 1.43 11.17 -0.54
C TRP A 372 2.15 11.98 0.55
N MET A 373 3.07 11.33 1.25
CA MET A 373 3.98 11.96 2.22
C MET A 373 5.44 11.77 1.78
N MET A 374 6.16 12.88 1.62
CA MET A 374 7.62 12.86 1.53
C MET A 374 8.23 12.56 2.91
N TYR A 375 9.04 11.52 3.00
CA TYR A 375 9.71 11.13 4.26
C TYR A 375 10.66 12.24 4.74
N ARG A 376 10.66 12.48 6.06
CA ARG A 376 11.38 13.59 6.70
C ARG A 376 12.34 13.08 7.75
N HIS A 377 13.44 13.80 7.91
CA HIS A 377 14.35 13.66 9.05
C HIS A 377 14.59 15.07 9.62
N GLY A 378 14.05 15.32 10.81
CA GLY A 378 13.91 16.68 11.33
C GLY A 378 12.91 17.50 10.50
N LYS A 379 13.25 18.75 10.17
CA LYS A 379 12.34 19.66 9.44
C LYS A 379 12.30 19.40 7.92
N ASN A 380 13.37 18.88 7.36
CA ASN A 380 13.58 18.76 5.92
C ASN A 380 13.27 17.35 5.40
N HIS A 381 13.06 17.24 4.08
CA HIS A 381 12.96 15.93 3.43
C HIS A 381 14.27 15.17 3.59
N LYS A 382 14.19 13.88 3.93
CA LYS A 382 15.38 13.03 4.01
C LYS A 382 15.84 12.71 2.59
N VAL A 383 17.10 13.04 2.31
CA VAL A 383 17.82 12.55 1.14
C VAL A 383 18.65 11.34 1.58
N PHE A 384 18.45 10.21 0.90
CA PHE A 384 19.20 8.98 1.11
C PHE A 384 20.39 8.96 0.16
N GLN A 385 21.58 8.63 0.69
CA GLN A 385 22.74 8.36 -0.16
C GLN A 385 22.60 6.95 -0.70
N ALA A 386 22.76 6.79 -2.00
CA ALA A 386 22.57 5.55 -2.72
C ALA A 386 23.91 5.05 -3.27
N ASN A 387 23.96 4.69 -4.55
CA ASN A 387 25.05 3.92 -5.11
C ASN A 387 26.23 4.79 -5.56
N THR A 388 27.44 4.22 -5.49
CA THR A 388 28.69 4.77 -6.02
C THR A 388 29.14 4.07 -7.31
N ASP A 389 28.56 2.92 -7.61
CA ASP A 389 28.76 2.14 -8.85
C ASP A 389 27.45 1.44 -9.27
N ALA A 390 27.50 0.70 -10.38
CA ALA A 390 26.32 0.08 -10.98
C ALA A 390 25.96 -1.31 -10.41
N SER A 391 26.80 -1.91 -9.56
CA SER A 391 26.71 -3.31 -9.14
C SER A 391 26.46 -3.49 -7.63
N GLU A 392 27.10 -2.70 -6.78
CA GLU A 392 27.05 -2.87 -5.33
C GLU A 392 25.68 -2.50 -4.76
N VAL A 393 25.24 -3.27 -3.75
CA VAL A 393 24.00 -3.01 -3.02
C VAL A 393 24.27 -2.00 -1.92
N VAL A 394 23.50 -0.92 -1.89
CA VAL A 394 23.52 0.05 -0.80
C VAL A 394 22.23 -0.04 0.01
N LEU A 395 22.35 -0.46 1.28
CA LEU A 395 21.24 -0.58 2.23
C LEU A 395 21.12 0.69 3.07
N ASN A 396 19.94 1.31 3.06
CA ASN A 396 19.60 2.44 3.90
C ASN A 396 18.53 2.05 4.93
N LYS A 397 18.86 2.12 6.22
CA LYS A 397 17.88 1.97 7.31
C LYS A 397 17.06 3.24 7.50
N ILE A 398 15.75 3.09 7.60
CA ILE A 398 14.82 4.17 7.91
C ILE A 398 14.85 4.40 9.41
N HIS A 399 15.24 5.60 9.83
CA HIS A 399 15.44 5.92 11.25
C HIS A 399 14.15 5.78 12.08
N ALA A 400 13.01 6.13 11.49
CA ALA A 400 11.69 5.92 12.07
C ALA A 400 10.89 5.03 11.11
N PRO A 401 10.69 3.73 11.41
CA PRO A 401 9.90 2.83 10.59
C PRO A 401 8.56 3.43 10.21
N VAL A 402 8.16 3.25 8.96
CA VAL A 402 6.95 3.87 8.42
C VAL A 402 5.93 2.81 8.05
N LEU A 403 4.69 2.98 8.50
CA LEU A 403 3.59 2.10 8.12
C LEU A 403 2.95 2.63 6.82
N THR A 404 2.97 1.83 5.75
CA THR A 404 2.54 2.28 4.42
C THR A 404 2.09 1.12 3.52
N ARG A 405 1.40 1.43 2.41
CA ARG A 405 1.03 0.48 1.37
C ARG A 405 1.81 0.76 0.08
N PHE A 406 1.89 2.01 -0.33
CA PHE A 406 2.57 2.44 -1.55
C PHE A 406 3.91 3.07 -1.23
N VAL A 407 4.95 2.63 -1.91
CA VAL A 407 6.31 3.14 -1.77
C VAL A 407 6.78 3.71 -3.10
N ARG A 408 7.28 4.95 -3.08
CA ARG A 408 7.88 5.63 -4.23
C ARG A 408 9.33 6.00 -3.96
N ILE A 409 10.22 5.59 -4.85
CA ILE A 409 11.63 5.99 -4.87
C ILE A 409 11.79 7.09 -5.91
N ARG A 410 12.24 8.28 -5.47
CA ARG A 410 12.42 9.45 -6.32
C ARG A 410 13.90 9.80 -6.48
N PRO A 411 14.54 9.45 -7.60
CA PRO A 411 15.94 9.82 -7.85
C PRO A 411 16.15 11.33 -7.77
N GLN A 412 17.28 11.78 -7.20
CA GLN A 412 17.63 13.20 -7.10
C GLN A 412 18.93 13.50 -7.85
N VAL A 413 19.93 12.62 -7.72
CA VAL A 413 21.22 12.72 -8.39
C VAL A 413 21.62 11.34 -8.88
N TRP A 414 22.24 11.25 -10.05
CA TRP A 414 22.63 10.00 -10.71
C TRP A 414 23.96 10.16 -11.45
N HIS A 415 24.54 9.03 -11.88
CA HIS A 415 25.72 8.96 -12.73
C HIS A 415 25.36 8.38 -14.09
N SER A 416 25.76 9.06 -15.17
CA SER A 416 25.40 8.79 -16.57
C SER A 416 23.90 8.91 -16.89
N GLY A 417 23.02 8.34 -16.07
CA GLY A 417 21.57 8.33 -16.21
C GLY A 417 20.89 7.62 -15.03
N ILE A 418 19.56 7.66 -14.95
CA ILE A 418 18.83 6.98 -13.88
C ILE A 418 18.73 5.50 -14.22
N ALA A 419 19.31 4.63 -13.39
CA ALA A 419 19.01 3.21 -13.39
C ALA A 419 18.88 2.70 -11.95
N LEU A 420 17.87 1.86 -11.72
CA LEU A 420 17.49 1.43 -10.39
C LEU A 420 17.06 -0.05 -10.38
N ARG A 421 17.68 -0.79 -9.45
CA ARG A 421 17.20 -2.06 -8.91
C ARG A 421 16.99 -1.88 -7.40
N LEU A 422 15.99 -2.53 -6.83
CA LEU A 422 15.39 -2.19 -5.54
C LEU A 422 15.01 -3.46 -4.76
N GLU A 423 15.23 -3.44 -3.45
CA GLU A 423 14.55 -4.29 -2.47
C GLU A 423 14.02 -3.45 -1.31
N LEU A 424 12.86 -3.85 -0.80
CA LEU A 424 12.22 -3.23 0.35
C LEU A 424 12.29 -4.19 1.54
N TYR A 425 12.63 -3.68 2.71
CA TYR A 425 12.73 -4.47 3.93
C TYR A 425 11.73 -3.99 4.96
N GLY A 426 11.15 -4.92 5.68
CA GLY A 426 10.07 -4.62 6.59
C GLY A 426 9.44 -5.85 7.22
N CYS A 427 8.20 -5.69 7.63
CA CYS A 427 7.36 -6.77 8.13
C CYS A 427 5.89 -6.37 8.17
N ARG A 428 5.01 -7.33 8.43
CA ARG A 428 3.57 -7.09 8.64
C ARG A 428 3.33 -6.73 10.10
N ILE A 429 2.23 -5.99 10.36
CA ILE A 429 1.84 -5.62 11.73
C ILE A 429 1.54 -6.86 12.58
N THR A 430 0.95 -7.89 11.96
CA THR A 430 0.50 -9.15 12.54
C THR A 430 1.64 -10.10 12.90
N ASP A 431 2.84 -9.88 12.37
CA ASP A 431 4.02 -10.70 12.72
C ASP A 431 4.49 -10.44 14.18
N SER A 432 4.01 -9.38 14.83
CA SER A 432 4.28 -9.13 16.26
C SER A 432 3.28 -9.89 17.16
N PRO A 433 3.72 -10.49 18.28
CA PRO A 433 2.83 -11.27 19.14
C PRO A 433 1.70 -10.40 19.71
N CYS A 434 0.46 -10.91 19.64
CA CYS A 434 -0.78 -10.23 20.06
C CYS A 434 -0.95 -8.84 19.40
N SER A 435 -0.74 -8.75 18.08
CA SER A 435 -0.81 -7.50 17.32
C SER A 435 -1.76 -7.59 16.12
N ASN A 436 -2.87 -8.34 16.26
CA ASN A 436 -3.88 -8.45 15.20
C ASN A 436 -4.68 -7.14 15.10
N MET A 437 -5.07 -6.76 13.87
CA MET A 437 -6.03 -5.68 13.64
C MET A 437 -7.42 -6.16 14.03
N LEU A 438 -8.09 -5.46 14.95
CA LEU A 438 -9.32 -5.97 15.58
C LEU A 438 -10.60 -5.70 14.78
N GLY A 439 -10.57 -4.83 13.78
CA GLY A 439 -11.62 -4.80 12.76
C GLY A 439 -12.12 -3.43 12.31
N MET A 440 -11.46 -2.33 12.68
CA MET A 440 -11.83 -1.01 12.17
C MET A 440 -11.56 -0.92 10.66
N LEU A 441 -10.37 -1.32 10.22
CA LEU A 441 -9.95 -1.32 8.81
C LEU A 441 -10.77 -2.31 7.98
N SER A 442 -10.93 -3.54 8.49
CA SER A 442 -11.56 -4.62 7.73
C SER A 442 -13.09 -4.58 7.72
N GLY A 443 -13.72 -3.81 8.62
CA GLY A 443 -15.17 -3.78 8.76
C GLY A 443 -15.75 -4.80 9.74
N LEU A 444 -14.92 -5.69 10.31
CA LEU A 444 -15.38 -6.67 11.31
C LEU A 444 -15.98 -6.01 12.57
N ILE A 445 -15.53 -4.80 12.90
CA ILE A 445 -16.21 -3.94 13.87
C ILE A 445 -17.28 -3.16 13.09
N PRO A 446 -18.59 -3.41 13.29
CA PRO A 446 -19.67 -2.72 12.59
C PRO A 446 -19.82 -1.27 13.06
N ASP A 447 -20.50 -0.45 12.25
CA ASP A 447 -20.70 0.99 12.53
C ASP A 447 -21.42 1.25 13.85
N SER A 448 -22.29 0.34 14.29
CA SER A 448 -22.98 0.41 15.58
C SER A 448 -22.04 0.34 16.79
N GLN A 449 -20.82 -0.19 16.61
CA GLN A 449 -19.81 -0.32 17.66
C GLN A 449 -18.81 0.85 17.70
N ILE A 450 -18.97 1.84 16.82
CA ILE A 450 -18.12 3.03 16.75
C ILE A 450 -18.93 4.23 17.23
N SER A 451 -18.44 4.91 18.26
CA SER A 451 -19.11 6.08 18.84
C SER A 451 -18.12 7.20 19.12
N ALA A 452 -18.60 8.44 19.22
CA ALA A 452 -17.76 9.60 19.50
C ALA A 452 -18.45 10.54 20.48
N SER A 453 -17.67 11.38 21.16
CA SER A 453 -18.16 12.45 22.04
C SER A 453 -19.06 13.43 21.31
N SER A 454 -18.63 13.87 20.12
CA SER A 454 -19.34 14.81 19.28
C SER A 454 -18.94 14.61 17.81
N THR A 455 -19.75 15.10 16.89
CA THR A 455 -19.54 14.98 15.44
C THR A 455 -19.83 16.31 14.75
N ARG A 456 -19.03 16.66 13.74
CA ARG A 456 -19.21 17.89 12.94
C ARG A 456 -20.48 17.87 12.07
N GLU A 457 -20.79 16.71 11.51
CA GLU A 457 -21.91 16.53 10.59
C GLU A 457 -23.17 16.06 11.33
N TYR A 458 -24.33 16.56 10.89
CA TYR A 458 -25.65 16.14 11.42
C TYR A 458 -25.99 14.70 11.00
N HIS A 459 -25.44 14.24 9.87
CA HIS A 459 -25.54 12.87 9.37
C HIS A 459 -24.15 12.19 9.35
N TRP A 460 -23.54 12.10 10.53
CA TRP A 460 -22.25 11.43 10.69
C TRP A 460 -22.34 9.92 10.38
N VAL A 461 -21.41 9.43 9.57
CA VAL A 461 -21.26 8.00 9.28
C VAL A 461 -20.08 7.45 10.09
N PRO A 462 -20.27 6.49 11.02
CA PRO A 462 -19.20 5.96 11.85
C PRO A 462 -18.04 5.33 11.07
N SER A 463 -18.33 4.76 9.88
CA SER A 463 -17.30 4.29 8.94
C SER A 463 -16.24 5.34 8.57
N ALA A 464 -16.53 6.64 8.69
CA ALA A 464 -15.54 7.67 8.44
C ALA A 464 -14.38 7.68 9.46
N ALA A 465 -14.51 7.01 10.61
CA ALA A 465 -13.43 6.87 11.59
C ALA A 465 -12.46 5.70 11.32
N ARG A 466 -12.73 4.86 10.32
CA ARG A 466 -11.95 3.65 10.03
C ARG A 466 -10.57 3.97 9.45
N LEU A 467 -9.55 3.23 9.89
CA LEU A 467 -8.17 3.34 9.39
C LEU A 467 -8.09 2.98 7.90
N VAL A 468 -7.40 3.81 7.11
CA VAL A 468 -7.19 3.68 5.65
C VAL A 468 -8.47 3.72 4.80
N SER A 469 -9.45 2.86 5.07
CA SER A 469 -10.65 2.71 4.22
C SER A 469 -11.54 3.95 4.16
N SER A 470 -11.54 4.76 5.22
CA SER A 470 -12.25 6.03 5.21
C SER A 470 -11.61 7.03 4.25
N ARG A 471 -12.44 7.58 3.37
CA ARG A 471 -12.12 8.71 2.47
C ARG A 471 -12.01 10.05 3.19
N SER A 472 -12.39 10.12 4.47
CA SER A 472 -12.32 11.32 5.30
C SER A 472 -11.66 11.06 6.66
N GLY A 473 -12.42 11.14 7.75
CA GLY A 473 -11.99 10.96 9.13
C GLY A 473 -13.02 11.48 10.12
N TRP A 474 -12.87 11.12 11.40
CA TRP A 474 -13.66 11.70 12.48
C TRP A 474 -13.23 13.13 12.78
N PHE A 475 -14.23 14.02 12.78
CA PHE A 475 -14.13 15.42 13.21
C PHE A 475 -15.16 15.67 14.31
N PRO A 476 -14.74 16.18 15.48
CA PRO A 476 -15.67 16.59 16.52
C PRO A 476 -16.48 17.80 16.06
N ARG A 477 -17.57 18.09 16.78
CA ARG A 477 -18.49 19.20 16.45
C ARG A 477 -17.74 20.53 16.29
N ILE A 478 -16.79 20.77 17.19
CA ILE A 478 -15.87 21.91 17.13
C ILE A 478 -14.46 21.34 16.96
N PRO A 479 -13.85 21.43 15.75
CA PRO A 479 -12.51 20.89 15.51
C PRO A 479 -11.41 21.45 16.41
N GLN A 480 -11.63 22.64 16.99
CA GLN A 480 -10.77 23.29 17.98
C GLN A 480 -11.38 23.14 19.38
N ALA A 481 -11.49 21.90 19.86
CA ALA A 481 -12.05 21.60 21.18
C ALA A 481 -11.04 21.85 22.31
N GLN A 482 -11.45 21.70 23.57
CA GLN A 482 -10.49 21.71 24.68
C GLN A 482 -9.76 20.34 24.76
N PRO A 483 -8.46 20.32 25.14
CA PRO A 483 -7.71 19.08 25.28
C PRO A 483 -8.37 18.09 26.25
N GLY A 484 -8.58 16.85 25.82
CA GLY A 484 -9.13 15.76 26.64
C GLY A 484 -10.65 15.73 26.83
N GLU A 485 -11.41 16.69 26.28
CA GLU A 485 -12.88 16.66 26.31
C GLU A 485 -13.47 15.72 25.25
N GLU A 486 -12.90 15.76 24.05
CA GLU A 486 -13.37 14.96 22.92
C GLU A 486 -12.76 13.56 22.94
N TRP A 487 -13.52 12.57 22.51
CA TRP A 487 -13.07 11.18 22.42
C TRP A 487 -13.72 10.44 21.26
N LEU A 488 -12.97 9.51 20.69
CA LEU A 488 -13.48 8.47 19.80
C LEU A 488 -13.44 7.13 20.54
N GLN A 489 -14.54 6.40 20.53
CA GLN A 489 -14.72 5.13 21.20
C GLN A 489 -14.95 3.99 20.21
N VAL A 490 -14.31 2.86 20.50
CA VAL A 490 -14.50 1.59 19.81
C VAL A 490 -14.97 0.56 20.83
N ASP A 491 -16.11 -0.08 20.57
CA ASP A 491 -16.56 -1.29 21.26
C ASP A 491 -16.06 -2.50 20.49
N LEU A 492 -15.28 -3.37 21.13
CA LEU A 492 -14.74 -4.59 20.53
C LEU A 492 -15.77 -5.74 20.53
N GLY A 493 -16.94 -5.54 21.13
CA GLY A 493 -18.04 -6.49 21.24
C GLY A 493 -17.80 -7.62 22.25
N VAL A 494 -16.54 -8.02 22.44
CA VAL A 494 -16.09 -8.98 23.44
C VAL A 494 -14.80 -8.49 24.11
N PRO A 495 -14.51 -8.91 25.35
CA PRO A 495 -13.22 -8.62 25.99
C PRO A 495 -12.04 -9.14 25.17
N LYS A 496 -11.05 -8.26 24.94
CA LYS A 496 -9.79 -8.57 24.24
C LYS A 496 -8.59 -8.12 25.08
N ASN A 497 -7.43 -8.74 24.83
CA ASN A 497 -6.15 -8.21 25.26
C ASN A 497 -5.68 -7.18 24.25
N VAL A 498 -5.82 -5.90 24.59
CA VAL A 498 -5.41 -4.80 23.70
C VAL A 498 -3.98 -4.39 24.01
N LYS A 499 -3.15 -4.31 22.97
CA LYS A 499 -1.72 -4.03 23.06
C LYS A 499 -1.30 -2.73 22.35
N GLY A 500 -2.19 -2.13 21.57
CA GLY A 500 -1.86 -0.89 20.89
C GLY A 500 -3.01 -0.30 20.08
N VAL A 501 -2.73 0.85 19.48
CA VAL A 501 -3.61 1.51 18.51
C VAL A 501 -2.79 1.98 17.32
N ILE A 502 -3.43 2.04 16.15
CA ILE A 502 -2.89 2.70 14.96
C ILE A 502 -3.71 3.95 14.73
N ILE A 503 -3.06 5.11 14.84
CA ILE A 503 -3.70 6.41 14.66
C ILE A 503 -3.30 6.98 13.30
N GLN A 504 -4.26 7.60 12.61
CA GLN A 504 -4.07 8.27 11.34
C GLN A 504 -4.82 9.61 11.36
N GLY A 505 -4.35 10.60 10.59
CA GLY A 505 -5.08 11.86 10.44
C GLY A 505 -6.32 11.71 9.57
N ALA A 506 -6.94 12.83 9.24
CA ALA A 506 -8.14 12.92 8.43
C ALA A 506 -7.97 13.89 7.26
N ARG A 507 -8.69 13.59 6.18
CA ARG A 507 -8.89 14.52 5.06
C ARG A 507 -10.29 15.13 5.18
N GLY A 508 -10.37 16.44 5.37
CA GLY A 508 -11.60 17.21 5.26
C GLY A 508 -12.00 17.33 3.79
N GLY A 509 -13.30 17.27 3.51
CA GLY A 509 -13.84 17.42 2.15
C GLY A 509 -13.51 18.76 1.49
N ASP A 510 -13.92 18.91 0.22
CA ASP A 510 -13.61 20.00 -0.71
C ASP A 510 -13.88 21.39 -0.10
N SER A 511 -12.90 21.90 0.63
CA SER A 511 -12.84 23.26 1.12
C SER A 511 -11.73 23.98 0.34
N ILE A 512 -11.99 25.24 -0.01
CA ILE A 512 -11.24 26.04 -1.00
C ILE A 512 -9.75 26.23 -0.61
N ASN A 513 -9.37 25.95 0.65
CA ASN A 513 -8.00 26.02 1.16
C ASN A 513 -7.44 24.64 1.55
N VAL A 514 -6.56 24.10 0.70
CA VAL A 514 -5.94 22.75 0.83
C VAL A 514 -5.17 22.53 2.15
N ALA A 515 -4.68 23.60 2.80
CA ALA A 515 -3.94 23.50 4.05
C ALA A 515 -4.84 23.42 5.31
N GLU A 516 -6.07 23.92 5.22
CA GLU A 516 -7.05 23.94 6.32
C GLU A 516 -7.94 22.68 6.33
N ALA A 517 -7.90 21.89 5.26
CA ALA A 517 -8.64 20.63 5.13
C ALA A 517 -7.90 19.41 5.73
N ARG A 518 -6.63 19.53 6.11
CA ARG A 518 -5.79 18.38 6.52
C ARG A 518 -5.55 18.39 8.03
N ALA A 519 -6.40 17.67 8.75
CA ALA A 519 -6.38 17.61 10.21
C ALA A 519 -5.71 16.32 10.70
N PHE A 520 -4.96 16.40 11.80
CA PHE A 520 -4.37 15.21 12.43
C PHE A 520 -4.04 15.45 13.89
N VAL A 521 -4.13 14.40 14.69
CA VAL A 521 -3.81 14.42 16.12
C VAL A 521 -2.30 14.27 16.30
N LYS A 522 -1.67 15.15 17.09
CA LYS A 522 -0.24 15.16 17.39
C LYS A 522 0.10 14.53 18.74
N LYS A 523 -0.81 14.61 19.71
CA LYS A 523 -0.69 13.95 21.02
C LYS A 523 -2.05 13.49 21.51
N PHE A 524 -2.11 12.36 22.20
CA PHE A 524 -3.36 11.80 22.71
C PHE A 524 -3.14 10.96 23.97
N LYS A 525 -4.23 10.70 24.70
CA LYS A 525 -4.31 9.71 25.79
C LYS A 525 -5.23 8.58 25.39
N VAL A 526 -5.08 7.43 26.03
CA VAL A 526 -5.94 6.26 25.82
C VAL A 526 -6.55 5.85 27.15
N SER A 527 -7.86 5.63 27.15
CA SER A 527 -8.57 5.01 28.26
C SER A 527 -9.28 3.74 27.81
N TYR A 528 -9.42 2.77 28.71
CA TYR A 528 -10.06 1.49 28.43
C TYR A 528 -11.11 1.16 29.51
N SER A 529 -12.04 0.28 29.15
CA SER A 529 -13.11 -0.19 30.05
C SER A 529 -13.58 -1.59 29.68
N MET A 530 -14.02 -2.36 30.68
CA MET A 530 -14.65 -3.67 30.51
C MET A 530 -16.17 -3.60 30.42
N ASN A 531 -16.78 -2.53 30.93
CA ASN A 531 -18.24 -2.39 31.07
C ASN A 531 -18.81 -1.13 30.38
N GLY A 532 -17.94 -0.29 29.80
CA GLY A 532 -18.30 0.96 29.12
C GLY A 532 -18.65 2.11 30.07
N LYS A 533 -18.59 1.91 31.39
CA LYS A 533 -18.96 2.89 32.43
C LYS A 533 -17.77 3.33 33.27
N ASP A 534 -16.96 2.37 33.72
CA ASP A 534 -15.77 2.61 34.53
C ASP A 534 -14.56 2.70 33.60
N TRP A 535 -13.88 3.84 33.60
CA TRP A 535 -12.80 4.13 32.65
C TRP A 535 -11.47 4.33 33.36
N GLU A 536 -10.47 3.59 32.91
CA GLU A 536 -9.09 3.72 33.37
C GLU A 536 -8.21 4.26 32.26
N PHE A 537 -7.30 5.18 32.58
CA PHE A 537 -6.30 5.65 31.63
C PHE A 537 -5.07 4.77 31.67
N ILE A 538 -4.47 4.53 30.50
CA ILE A 538 -3.15 3.89 30.43
C ILE A 538 -2.14 4.80 31.12
N GLN A 539 -1.48 4.27 32.15
CA GLN A 539 -0.52 5.01 32.95
C GLN A 539 0.88 4.93 32.33
N ASP A 540 1.67 5.99 32.52
CA ASP A 540 3.10 5.94 32.26
C ASP A 540 3.82 5.39 33.50
N SER A 541 4.52 4.28 33.32
CA SER A 541 5.36 3.63 34.35
C SER A 541 6.32 4.58 35.08
N LYS A 542 6.75 5.67 34.44
CA LYS A 542 7.72 6.62 35.02
C LYS A 542 7.07 7.71 35.86
N THR A 543 5.90 8.20 35.45
CA THR A 543 5.28 9.39 36.04
C THR A 543 4.03 9.07 36.86
N MET A 544 3.50 7.84 36.77
CA MET A 544 2.24 7.42 37.39
C MET A 544 1.05 8.34 37.02
N GLN A 545 1.14 8.98 35.85
CA GLN A 545 0.08 9.81 35.27
C GLN A 545 -0.41 9.21 33.96
N PRO A 546 -1.59 9.63 33.46
CA PRO A 546 -2.07 9.23 32.15
C PRO A 546 -1.01 9.48 31.07
N LYS A 547 -0.60 8.40 30.40
CA LYS A 547 0.46 8.42 29.38
C LYS A 547 0.02 9.26 28.19
N ILE A 548 0.86 10.23 27.83
CA ILE A 548 0.66 11.04 26.63
C ILE A 548 1.43 10.38 25.48
N PHE A 549 0.69 9.83 24.53
CA PHE A 549 1.24 9.23 23.32
C PHE A 549 1.51 10.30 22.26
N GLU A 550 2.59 10.11 21.49
CA GLU A 550 2.82 10.88 20.27
C GLU A 550 1.83 10.42 19.18
N GLY A 551 1.26 11.35 18.44
CA GLY A 551 0.33 11.11 17.34
C GLY A 551 1.04 11.09 15.99
N ASN A 552 0.35 11.61 14.98
CA ASN A 552 0.82 11.71 13.60
C ASN A 552 1.62 13.00 13.35
N MET A 553 2.52 12.92 12.37
CA MET A 553 3.16 14.09 11.76
C MET A 553 2.54 14.47 10.41
N HIS A 554 1.66 13.62 9.87
CA HIS A 554 1.03 13.77 8.56
C HIS A 554 -0.42 13.27 8.61
N TYR A 555 -1.28 13.75 7.70
CA TYR A 555 -2.70 13.39 7.70
C TYR A 555 -2.98 11.99 7.13
N ASP A 556 -2.13 11.51 6.22
CA ASP A 556 -2.26 10.17 5.63
C ASP A 556 -1.43 9.09 6.33
N THR A 557 -0.20 9.39 6.75
CA THR A 557 0.71 8.33 7.23
C THR A 557 0.35 7.90 8.65
N PRO A 558 -0.03 6.62 8.85
CA PRO A 558 -0.44 6.11 10.14
C PRO A 558 0.75 5.84 11.06
N GLU A 559 0.51 5.90 12.37
CA GLU A 559 1.50 5.70 13.42
C GLU A 559 1.04 4.60 14.39
N VAL A 560 1.90 3.62 14.63
CA VAL A 560 1.61 2.52 15.57
C VAL A 560 2.10 2.90 16.96
N ARG A 561 1.20 2.88 17.95
CA ARG A 561 1.53 3.11 19.37
C ARG A 561 1.17 1.89 20.19
N ARG A 562 2.20 1.22 20.72
CA ARG A 562 2.07 0.05 21.58
C ARG A 562 2.19 0.45 23.06
N PHE A 563 1.52 -0.33 23.90
CA PHE A 563 1.52 -0.23 25.34
C PHE A 563 1.42 -1.62 25.97
N ASP A 564 1.58 -1.69 27.29
CA ASP A 564 1.46 -2.96 28.01
C ASP A 564 0.05 -3.54 27.82
N PRO A 565 -0.10 -4.86 27.56
CA PRO A 565 -1.40 -5.45 27.26
C PRO A 565 -2.42 -5.19 28.38
N VAL A 566 -3.58 -4.65 28.02
CA VAL A 566 -4.70 -4.38 28.94
C VAL A 566 -5.95 -5.17 28.53
N PRO A 567 -6.69 -5.76 29.48
CA PRO A 567 -7.98 -6.37 29.21
C PRO A 567 -9.02 -5.26 29.00
N ALA A 568 -9.60 -5.20 27.80
CA ALA A 568 -10.57 -4.18 27.45
C ALA A 568 -11.62 -4.73 26.48
N GLN A 569 -12.87 -4.30 26.66
CA GLN A 569 -13.90 -4.40 25.62
C GLN A 569 -14.10 -3.05 24.93
N TYR A 570 -13.99 -1.95 25.67
CA TYR A 570 -14.14 -0.60 25.16
C TYR A 570 -12.83 0.15 25.23
N ILE A 571 -12.49 0.88 24.17
CA ILE A 571 -11.34 1.78 24.14
C ILE A 571 -11.76 3.15 23.68
N ARG A 572 -11.19 4.18 24.32
CA ARG A 572 -11.31 5.58 23.94
C ARG A 572 -9.95 6.19 23.68
N VAL A 573 -9.88 6.99 22.62
CA VAL A 573 -8.74 7.86 22.30
C VAL A 573 -9.15 9.30 22.51
N HIS A 574 -8.38 10.02 23.32
CA HIS A 574 -8.62 11.40 23.74
C HIS A 574 -7.55 12.32 23.16
N PRO A 575 -7.87 13.18 22.17
CA PRO A 575 -6.90 14.12 21.60
C PRO A 575 -6.47 15.21 22.59
N GLU A 576 -5.17 15.47 22.66
CA GLU A 576 -4.55 16.47 23.54
C GLU A 576 -3.89 17.62 22.78
N ARG A 577 -3.29 17.31 21.61
CA ARG A 577 -2.74 18.31 20.68
C ARG A 577 -2.99 17.87 19.25
N TRP A 578 -3.16 18.82 18.35
CA TRP A 578 -3.50 18.55 16.94
C TRP A 578 -2.84 19.55 15.97
N SER A 579 -3.10 19.39 14.68
CA SER A 579 -2.66 20.32 13.63
C SER A 579 -3.46 21.64 13.66
N PRO A 580 -3.00 22.71 13.01
CA PRO A 580 -3.75 23.98 12.98
C PRO A 580 -5.18 23.86 12.42
N ALA A 581 -5.46 22.84 11.61
CA ALA A 581 -6.79 22.57 11.05
C ALA A 581 -7.79 22.01 12.07
N GLY A 582 -7.33 21.55 13.24
CA GLY A 582 -8.17 20.96 14.28
C GLY A 582 -7.96 19.45 14.45
N ILE A 583 -8.84 18.82 15.22
CA ILE A 583 -8.89 17.39 15.43
C ILE A 583 -9.45 16.71 14.17
N GLY A 584 -8.68 15.75 13.66
CA GLY A 584 -9.08 14.85 12.59
C GLY A 584 -8.41 13.51 12.81
N MET A 585 -9.18 12.42 12.85
CA MET A 585 -8.64 11.11 13.23
C MET A 585 -9.31 9.95 12.52
N ARG A 586 -8.51 8.98 12.12
CA ARG A 586 -8.90 7.61 11.78
C ARG A 586 -8.15 6.65 12.71
N LEU A 587 -8.73 5.50 13.03
CA LEU A 587 -8.24 4.65 14.10
C LEU A 587 -8.40 3.15 13.77
N GLU A 588 -7.43 2.35 14.23
CA GLU A 588 -7.52 0.89 14.37
C GLU A 588 -7.00 0.49 15.76
N VAL A 589 -7.51 -0.62 16.29
CA VAL A 589 -7.10 -1.18 17.57
C VAL A 589 -6.33 -2.48 17.33
N LEU A 590 -5.22 -2.67 18.07
CA LEU A 590 -4.36 -3.85 17.97
C LEU A 590 -4.46 -4.72 19.22
N GLY A 591 -4.68 -6.01 19.04
CA GLY A 591 -4.73 -6.93 20.18
C GLY A 591 -4.88 -8.39 19.79
N CYS A 592 -5.37 -9.18 20.74
CA CYS A 592 -5.71 -10.58 20.56
C CYS A 592 -6.84 -10.99 21.50
N ASP A 593 -7.32 -12.23 21.34
CA ASP A 593 -8.36 -12.77 22.21
C ASP A 593 -7.91 -12.79 23.67
N TRP A 594 -8.83 -12.41 24.56
CA TRP A 594 -8.58 -12.46 25.99
C TRP A 594 -8.56 -13.92 26.43
N THR A 595 -7.41 -14.35 26.95
CA THR A 595 -7.29 -15.63 27.67
C THR A 595 -7.24 -15.29 29.15
N ASP A 596 -8.21 -15.83 29.89
CA ASP A 596 -8.27 -15.70 31.35
C ASP A 596 -7.15 -16.56 31.93
N VAL A 597 -5.91 -16.06 31.89
CA VAL A 597 -4.83 -16.65 32.67
C VAL A 597 -5.14 -16.32 34.13
N LYS A 598 -5.99 -17.14 34.75
CA LYS A 598 -5.89 -17.38 36.18
C LYS A 598 -4.47 -17.86 36.40
N SER A 599 -3.65 -17.02 37.00
CA SER A 599 -2.42 -17.48 37.63
C SER A 599 -2.83 -18.53 38.65
N THR A 600 -2.69 -19.81 38.30
CA THR A 600 -2.60 -20.87 39.29
C THR A 600 -1.34 -20.58 40.08
N ALA A 601 -1.52 -19.90 41.20
CA ALA A 601 -0.55 -19.79 42.27
C ALA A 601 -0.29 -21.18 42.86
N GLU A 602 0.43 -22.02 42.14
CA GLU A 602 1.00 -23.27 42.62
C GLU A 602 2.44 -23.45 42.11
N THR A 603 3.28 -22.42 42.24
CA THR A 603 4.74 -22.64 42.36
C THR A 603 5.47 -21.46 43.00
N LEU A 604 4.97 -20.96 44.13
CA LEU A 604 5.80 -20.20 45.07
C LEU A 604 5.51 -20.68 46.49
N LYS A 605 6.08 -21.84 46.84
CA LYS A 605 6.41 -22.12 48.24
C LYS A 605 7.84 -21.63 48.48
N PRO A 606 8.06 -20.68 49.40
CA PRO A 606 9.38 -20.23 49.76
C PRO A 606 10.02 -21.28 50.67
N THR A 607 11.23 -21.74 50.34
CA THR A 607 12.04 -22.48 51.31
C THR A 607 13.37 -21.74 51.48
N LEU A 608 13.55 -21.25 52.70
CA LEU A 608 14.75 -20.61 53.22
C LEU A 608 15.94 -21.59 53.20
N ARG A 609 17.13 -20.97 53.09
CA ARG A 609 18.49 -21.54 53.12
C ARG A 609 18.70 -22.67 54.13
N SER A 610 19.50 -23.65 53.73
CA SER A 610 20.49 -24.27 54.62
C SER A 610 21.75 -24.64 53.84
N GLU A 611 22.85 -24.49 54.57
CA GLU A 611 24.28 -24.51 54.31
C GLU A 611 24.90 -25.62 53.45
N GLU A 612 26.11 -25.27 53.01
CA GLU A 612 27.22 -26.08 52.50
C GLU A 612 27.30 -27.49 53.09
N THR A 613 27.58 -28.50 52.26
CA THR A 613 28.64 -29.49 52.55
C THR A 613 29.08 -30.16 51.25
N THR A 614 30.40 -30.16 51.07
CA THR A 614 31.27 -30.85 50.13
C THR A 614 30.94 -32.31 49.82
N THR A 615 31.24 -32.77 48.59
CA THR A 615 32.23 -33.84 48.25
C THR A 615 31.99 -34.34 46.81
N GLN A 616 32.96 -34.12 45.91
CA GLN A 616 33.93 -35.08 45.32
C GLN A 616 33.49 -35.70 43.98
N PHE A 617 34.28 -35.39 42.95
CA PHE A 617 34.44 -36.19 41.73
C PHE A 617 35.22 -37.48 42.03
N PRO A 618 34.90 -38.60 41.35
CA PRO A 618 35.91 -39.29 40.50
C PRO A 618 35.31 -39.77 39.16
N THR A 619 35.91 -39.47 37.99
CA THR A 619 36.93 -40.22 37.21
C THR A 619 36.49 -41.56 36.60
N ASP A 620 36.43 -41.53 35.26
CA ASP A 620 37.05 -42.43 34.26
C ASP A 620 36.51 -43.84 33.88
N GLU A 621 36.51 -44.01 32.55
CA GLU A 621 36.77 -45.20 31.71
C GLU A 621 35.62 -46.09 31.14
N GLU A 622 35.44 -45.88 29.83
CA GLU A 622 35.41 -46.86 28.72
C GLU A 622 34.23 -47.84 28.46
N ALA A 623 33.54 -47.52 27.35
CA ALA A 623 33.17 -48.37 26.21
C ALA A 623 32.19 -49.55 26.38
N THR A 624 30.98 -49.40 25.82
CA THR A 624 30.43 -50.36 24.84
C THR A 624 29.27 -49.79 24.00
N ASP A 625 29.50 -49.83 22.69
CA ASP A 625 28.66 -49.98 21.48
C ASP A 625 27.12 -49.82 21.50
N CYS A 626 26.64 -49.29 20.38
CA CYS A 626 25.34 -48.67 20.13
C CYS A 626 24.13 -49.62 19.97
N GLY A 627 22.96 -49.12 20.34
CA GLY A 627 21.65 -49.64 19.94
C GLY A 627 20.76 -48.49 19.45
N ASP A 628 20.54 -48.50 18.14
CA ASP A 628 19.73 -47.63 17.28
C ASP A 628 18.50 -46.94 17.94
N GLY A 629 18.33 -45.63 17.71
CA GLY A 629 17.06 -44.95 17.95
C GLY A 629 17.03 -43.62 18.74
N CYS A 630 18.01 -42.72 18.60
CA CYS A 630 17.87 -41.32 19.02
C CYS A 630 18.49 -40.38 17.97
N LEU A 631 17.67 -39.82 17.07
CA LEU A 631 18.00 -38.59 16.36
C LEU A 631 17.85 -37.44 17.35
N GLU A 632 18.95 -37.07 18.00
CA GLU A 632 19.04 -35.83 18.75
C GLU A 632 18.95 -34.63 17.80
N ASN A 633 18.25 -33.59 18.28
CA ASN A 633 18.08 -32.31 17.64
C ASN A 633 19.43 -31.75 17.15
N ALA A 634 19.60 -31.64 15.83
CA ALA A 634 20.70 -30.91 15.21
C ALA A 634 20.49 -29.39 15.34
N ASP A 635 20.50 -28.91 16.59
CA ASP A 635 20.50 -27.51 16.94
C ASP A 635 21.96 -27.03 17.07
N PHE A 636 22.39 -26.19 16.13
CA PHE A 636 23.52 -25.28 16.24
C PHE A 636 24.85 -25.89 16.77
N GLN A 637 25.69 -26.42 15.87
CA GLN A 637 27.06 -26.85 16.21
C GLN A 637 28.12 -25.94 15.58
N ILE A 638 28.72 -25.06 16.40
CA ILE A 638 30.00 -24.41 16.06
C ILE A 638 31.11 -25.47 16.22
N PRO A 639 31.95 -25.71 15.22
CA PRO A 639 33.04 -26.69 15.33
C PRO A 639 34.02 -26.32 16.44
N VAL A 640 34.44 -27.33 17.23
CA VAL A 640 35.54 -27.17 18.20
C VAL A 640 36.78 -26.68 17.44
N GLY A 641 37.33 -25.53 17.85
CA GLY A 641 38.48 -24.90 17.21
C GLY A 641 38.17 -23.79 16.20
N PHE A 642 36.91 -23.39 15.99
CA PHE A 642 36.58 -22.21 15.18
C PHE A 642 37.01 -20.90 15.87
N ASN A 643 36.73 -20.76 17.17
CA ASN A 643 37.18 -19.62 17.96
C ASN A 643 38.69 -19.77 18.24
N CYS A 644 39.49 -18.80 17.80
CA CYS A 644 40.95 -18.85 17.85
C CYS A 644 41.55 -17.47 18.13
N ASN A 645 42.38 -17.39 19.16
CA ASN A 645 43.13 -16.19 19.57
C ASN A 645 44.61 -16.23 19.18
N PHE A 646 45.06 -17.25 18.42
CA PHE A 646 46.42 -17.42 17.88
C PHE A 646 47.60 -17.23 18.87
N ASP A 647 47.33 -17.29 20.18
CA ASP A 647 48.27 -16.97 21.25
C ASP A 647 49.36 -18.06 21.42
N LEU A 648 49.10 -19.30 20.98
CA LEU A 648 50.03 -20.43 21.10
C LEU A 648 50.90 -20.58 19.84
N PRO A 649 52.26 -20.60 19.95
CA PRO A 649 53.13 -20.72 18.79
C PRO A 649 52.90 -22.01 18.00
N GLY A 650 52.48 -21.88 16.74
CA GLY A 650 52.22 -23.03 15.85
C GLY A 650 50.84 -23.67 15.99
N ASP A 651 50.01 -23.20 16.92
CA ASP A 651 48.61 -23.62 17.05
C ASP A 651 47.70 -22.60 16.33
N ILE A 652 47.11 -23.03 15.21
CA ILE A 652 46.11 -22.27 14.45
C ILE A 652 44.69 -22.76 14.77
N CYS A 653 44.52 -23.41 15.92
CA CYS A 653 43.26 -24.02 16.35
C CYS A 653 42.76 -25.04 15.30
N GLY A 654 41.49 -24.94 14.89
CA GLY A 654 40.92 -25.76 13.81
C GLY A 654 41.14 -25.21 12.40
N TRP A 655 41.84 -24.09 12.24
CA TRP A 655 42.04 -23.44 10.93
C TRP A 655 43.14 -24.14 10.13
N THR A 656 43.11 -24.00 8.81
CA THR A 656 44.06 -24.64 7.90
C THR A 656 44.63 -23.63 6.91
N HIS A 657 45.91 -23.78 6.57
CA HIS A 657 46.53 -22.99 5.51
C HIS A 657 46.27 -23.63 4.15
N ASP A 658 45.96 -22.80 3.16
CA ASP A 658 45.95 -23.25 1.77
C ASP A 658 47.38 -23.32 1.23
N THR A 659 47.91 -24.52 1.02
CA THR A 659 49.25 -24.73 0.48
C THR A 659 49.35 -24.44 -1.03
N SER A 660 48.21 -24.25 -1.72
CA SER A 660 48.18 -24.02 -3.18
C SER A 660 48.60 -22.61 -3.60
N THR A 661 48.53 -21.62 -2.70
CA THR A 661 48.87 -20.21 -3.01
C THR A 661 50.36 -19.89 -2.90
N GLY A 662 51.17 -20.82 -2.39
CA GLY A 662 52.63 -20.67 -2.25
C GLY A 662 53.09 -19.78 -1.08
N PHE A 663 52.17 -19.15 -0.35
CA PHE A 663 52.46 -18.32 0.83
C PHE A 663 51.49 -18.62 1.97
N THR A 664 52.01 -18.78 3.18
CA THR A 664 51.22 -19.04 4.39
C THR A 664 51.29 -17.86 5.36
N TRP A 665 50.28 -17.74 6.22
CA TRP A 665 50.31 -16.80 7.34
C TRP A 665 51.36 -17.22 8.36
N ILE A 666 52.12 -16.28 8.89
CA ILE A 666 53.23 -16.54 9.81
C ILE A 666 52.84 -16.07 11.21
N SER A 667 52.93 -16.95 12.21
CA SER A 667 52.76 -16.56 13.62
C SER A 667 53.92 -15.65 14.06
N HIS A 668 53.61 -14.52 14.68
CA HIS A 668 54.59 -13.53 15.11
C HIS A 668 54.43 -13.18 16.59
N SER A 669 55.54 -13.24 17.34
CA SER A 669 55.61 -12.85 18.75
C SER A 669 56.18 -11.45 18.90
N ARG A 670 55.49 -10.53 19.60
CA ARG A 670 56.01 -9.20 19.91
C ARG A 670 57.03 -9.28 21.06
N ASN A 671 58.23 -9.77 20.81
CA ASN A 671 59.35 -9.62 21.75
C ASN A 671 60.73 -9.55 21.05
N THR A 672 61.13 -8.34 20.64
CA THR A 672 62.51 -7.85 20.75
C THR A 672 62.52 -6.33 20.66
N TRP A 673 62.77 -5.71 21.81
CA TRP A 673 63.00 -4.29 21.97
C TRP A 673 64.45 -3.97 21.56
N THR A 674 64.65 -3.22 20.48
CA THR A 674 65.87 -2.42 20.28
C THR A 674 65.51 -1.11 19.58
N GLY A 675 65.55 -0.01 20.33
CA GLY A 675 66.00 1.28 19.78
C GLY A 675 64.95 2.37 19.54
N HIS A 676 64.76 3.21 20.56
CA HIS A 676 64.60 4.68 20.50
C HIS A 676 63.53 5.31 19.58
N SER A 677 62.31 5.41 20.12
CA SER A 677 61.56 6.67 20.26
C SER A 677 60.22 6.37 20.97
N GLY A 678 59.89 7.11 22.02
CA GLY A 678 58.53 7.08 22.60
C GLY A 678 57.81 8.41 22.33
N PRO A 679 56.56 8.60 22.79
CA PRO A 679 55.49 7.64 23.07
C PRO A 679 54.19 7.98 22.28
N GLY A 680 53.32 7.00 22.04
CA GLY A 680 51.97 7.20 21.49
C GLY A 680 50.93 6.49 22.34
N ILE A 681 49.99 7.25 22.92
CA ILE A 681 48.88 6.78 23.75
C ILE A 681 47.94 5.94 22.87
N GLY A 682 47.77 4.66 23.22
CA GLY A 682 46.98 3.67 22.46
C GLY A 682 47.47 2.21 22.58
N ALA A 683 48.60 1.97 23.24
CA ALA A 683 49.16 0.63 23.39
C ALA A 683 48.36 -0.23 24.39
N TYR A 684 47.65 -1.25 23.87
CA TYR A 684 47.13 -2.35 24.68
C TYR A 684 48.30 -3.19 25.23
N PRO A 685 48.35 -3.50 26.53
CA PRO A 685 49.38 -4.32 27.13
C PRO A 685 48.98 -5.80 27.03
N ASP A 686 49.67 -6.59 26.22
CA ASP A 686 50.17 -7.93 26.60
C ASP A 686 50.87 -8.63 25.43
N GLY A 687 51.90 -9.40 25.75
CA GLY A 687 52.75 -10.14 24.81
C GLY A 687 52.07 -11.32 24.13
N LYS A 688 51.03 -11.05 23.36
CA LYS A 688 50.21 -12.02 22.60
C LYS A 688 50.76 -12.27 21.19
N ASN A 689 50.56 -13.48 20.69
CA ASN A 689 50.98 -13.90 19.34
C ASN A 689 49.83 -13.65 18.36
N TYR A 690 50.14 -13.26 17.13
CA TYR A 690 49.15 -13.03 16.08
C TYR A 690 49.61 -13.57 14.74
N LEU A 691 48.69 -13.75 13.79
CA LEU A 691 49.03 -14.16 12.42
C LEU A 691 49.34 -12.93 11.57
N ARG A 692 50.47 -12.96 10.83
CA ARG A 692 50.85 -11.88 9.92
C ARG A 692 51.27 -12.35 8.54
N LEU A 693 51.11 -11.46 7.57
CA LEU A 693 51.61 -11.53 6.21
C LEU A 693 52.40 -10.25 5.94
N GLN A 694 53.69 -10.35 5.64
CA GLN A 694 54.57 -9.19 5.44
C GLN A 694 55.36 -9.32 4.13
N SER A 695 55.34 -8.25 3.33
CA SER A 695 56.08 -8.16 2.08
C SER A 695 57.01 -6.95 2.05
N SER A 696 58.25 -7.18 1.61
CA SER A 696 59.19 -6.11 1.26
C SER A 696 59.07 -5.79 -0.23
N ALA A 697 59.22 -4.51 -0.60
CA ALA A 697 58.96 -3.95 -1.95
C ALA A 697 59.70 -4.61 -3.14
N ARG A 698 60.52 -5.64 -2.89
CA ARG A 698 61.30 -6.40 -3.88
C ARG A 698 60.72 -7.78 -4.20
N ARG A 699 59.62 -8.21 -3.58
CA ARG A 699 59.05 -9.58 -3.75
C ARG A 699 57.82 -9.61 -4.68
N GLU A 700 57.54 -10.81 -5.21
CA GLU A 700 56.36 -11.12 -6.02
C GLU A 700 55.05 -10.94 -5.23
N LYS A 701 53.90 -10.99 -5.92
CA LYS A 701 52.56 -10.87 -5.29
C LYS A 701 52.43 -11.94 -4.20
N GLN A 702 52.27 -11.51 -2.95
CA GLN A 702 52.01 -12.44 -1.84
C GLN A 702 50.50 -12.66 -1.74
N HIS A 703 50.09 -13.92 -1.68
CA HIS A 703 48.70 -14.33 -1.58
C HIS A 703 48.61 -15.49 -0.58
N ALA A 704 47.99 -15.26 0.57
CA ALA A 704 47.84 -16.27 1.62
C ALA A 704 46.36 -16.45 1.97
N ARG A 705 45.92 -17.70 2.08
CA ARG A 705 44.55 -18.07 2.48
C ARG A 705 44.58 -18.88 3.78
N LEU A 706 43.68 -18.52 4.70
CA LEU A 706 43.44 -19.21 5.97
C LEU A 706 41.97 -19.66 5.99
N ILE A 707 41.75 -20.98 6.10
CA ILE A 707 40.45 -21.63 5.89
C ILE A 707 39.92 -22.19 7.22
N SER A 708 38.67 -21.87 7.56
CA SER A 708 38.02 -22.31 8.80
C SER A 708 37.57 -23.79 8.76
N PRO A 709 37.30 -24.40 9.92
CA PRO A 709 36.45 -25.58 10.00
C PRO A 709 35.09 -25.37 9.31
N ARG A 710 34.43 -26.46 8.90
CA ARG A 710 33.10 -26.42 8.27
C ARG A 710 32.03 -26.02 9.28
N VAL A 711 31.34 -24.91 9.04
CA VAL A 711 30.27 -24.37 9.89
C VAL A 711 28.91 -24.73 9.28
N PHE A 712 27.96 -25.19 10.11
CA PHE A 712 26.58 -25.49 9.69
C PHE A 712 25.58 -24.67 10.50
N LEU A 713 24.84 -23.77 9.83
CA LEU A 713 23.92 -22.81 10.46
C LEU A 713 22.53 -22.84 9.80
N PRO A 714 21.69 -23.85 10.07
CA PRO A 714 20.41 -24.01 9.37
C PRO A 714 19.30 -23.03 9.83
N ARG A 715 19.40 -22.45 11.04
CA ARG A 715 18.26 -21.75 11.69
C ARG A 715 18.47 -20.28 12.02
N SER A 716 19.72 -19.82 12.16
CA SER A 716 20.01 -18.43 12.57
C SER A 716 21.38 -17.96 12.08
N ALA A 717 21.45 -16.70 11.67
CA ALA A 717 22.72 -16.03 11.42
C ALA A 717 23.46 -15.73 12.75
N VAL A 718 24.79 -15.71 12.73
CA VAL A 718 25.62 -15.41 13.90
C VAL A 718 26.62 -14.32 13.61
N CYS A 719 27.03 -13.59 14.64
CA CYS A 719 28.08 -12.61 14.53
C CYS A 719 29.46 -13.26 14.68
N MET A 720 30.31 -13.14 13.65
CA MET A 720 31.73 -13.44 13.74
C MET A 720 32.49 -12.13 13.97
N MET A 721 33.38 -12.12 14.94
CA MET A 721 34.26 -11.01 15.29
C MET A 721 35.71 -11.45 15.12
N PHE A 722 36.57 -10.53 14.68
CA PHE A 722 38.01 -10.74 14.59
C PHE A 722 38.72 -9.40 14.68
N ARG A 723 40.02 -9.40 14.99
CA ARG A 723 40.87 -8.21 14.96
C ARG A 723 41.78 -8.25 13.75
N TYR A 724 42.05 -7.09 13.17
CA TYR A 724 42.94 -6.98 12.02
C TYR A 724 43.76 -5.69 12.04
N GLN A 725 44.88 -5.73 11.33
CA GLN A 725 45.72 -4.58 11.02
C GLN A 725 46.13 -4.70 9.54
N VAL A 726 46.03 -3.62 8.77
CA VAL A 726 46.41 -3.60 7.34
C VAL A 726 47.18 -2.30 7.08
N SER A 727 48.46 -2.41 6.75
CA SER A 727 49.31 -1.28 6.39
C SER A 727 49.92 -1.43 5.00
N GLY A 728 50.01 -0.31 4.27
CA GLY A 728 50.61 -0.21 2.94
C GLY A 728 49.63 -0.15 1.77
N LEU A 729 49.93 0.71 0.79
CA LEU A 729 49.09 1.08 -0.37
C LEU A 729 48.70 -0.07 -1.33
N GLY A 730 49.22 -1.28 -1.12
CA GLY A 730 48.94 -2.46 -1.96
C GLY A 730 48.42 -3.67 -1.20
N ALA A 731 48.10 -3.53 0.09
CA ALA A 731 47.61 -4.59 0.96
C ALA A 731 46.07 -4.65 0.95
N MET A 732 45.54 -5.86 0.84
CA MET A 732 44.10 -6.14 0.82
C MET A 732 43.81 -7.35 1.69
N LEU A 733 42.86 -7.21 2.62
CA LEU A 733 42.32 -8.32 3.40
C LEU A 733 40.86 -8.52 3.01
N GLN A 734 40.51 -9.76 2.66
CA GLN A 734 39.18 -10.15 2.24
C GLN A 734 38.73 -11.40 3.00
N VAL A 735 37.47 -11.42 3.42
CA VAL A 735 36.82 -12.59 4.04
C VAL A 735 35.72 -13.08 3.12
N ARG A 736 35.72 -14.37 2.83
CA ARG A 736 34.77 -15.02 1.91
C ARG A 736 34.13 -16.24 2.55
N ARG A 737 32.90 -16.55 2.11
CA ARG A 737 32.22 -17.83 2.34
C ARG A 737 32.44 -18.74 1.14
N GLU A 738 32.88 -19.96 1.37
CA GLU A 738 33.04 -21.01 0.36
C GLU A 738 32.15 -22.21 0.71
N ALA A 739 31.19 -22.50 -0.16
CA ALA A 739 30.33 -23.69 -0.15
C ALA A 739 30.55 -24.51 -1.43
N MET A 740 29.98 -25.73 -1.51
CA MET A 740 30.30 -26.71 -2.58
C MET A 740 30.15 -26.17 -4.02
N HIS A 741 29.29 -25.17 -4.25
CA HIS A 741 29.05 -24.53 -5.56
C HIS A 741 28.95 -23.00 -5.51
N GLU A 742 29.31 -22.36 -4.40
CA GLU A 742 29.10 -20.91 -4.22
C GLU A 742 30.26 -20.27 -3.45
N ILE A 743 30.81 -19.18 -3.98
CA ILE A 743 31.83 -18.36 -3.32
C ILE A 743 31.27 -16.95 -3.19
N LYS A 744 31.07 -16.48 -1.96
CA LYS A 744 30.46 -15.18 -1.66
C LYS A 744 31.40 -14.33 -0.80
N PRO A 745 31.80 -13.12 -1.23
CA PRO A 745 32.57 -12.21 -0.38
C PRO A 745 31.68 -11.70 0.77
N LEU A 746 32.19 -11.73 2.00
CA LEU A 746 31.50 -11.23 3.19
C LEU A 746 32.06 -9.89 3.69
N TRP A 747 33.36 -9.64 3.48
CA TRP A 747 34.04 -8.45 3.97
C TRP A 747 35.32 -8.18 3.17
N ILE A 748 35.65 -6.91 2.89
CA ILE A 748 36.86 -6.51 2.13
C ILE A 748 37.38 -5.16 2.65
N ILE A 749 38.70 -5.04 2.84
CA ILE A 749 39.40 -3.77 3.06
C ILE A 749 40.56 -3.62 2.05
N ARG A 750 40.73 -2.42 1.47
CA ARG A 750 41.72 -2.12 0.41
C ARG A 750 42.56 -0.86 0.65
N GLU A 751 42.58 -0.36 1.89
CA GLU A 751 43.21 0.91 2.25
C GLU A 751 44.34 0.73 3.28
N ASP A 752 45.29 1.66 3.29
CA ASP A 752 46.33 1.76 4.31
C ASP A 752 45.71 2.32 5.61
N GLN A 753 45.56 1.47 6.62
CA GLN A 753 44.92 1.83 7.90
C GLN A 753 45.96 2.17 8.98
N GLY A 754 47.25 2.24 8.63
CA GLY A 754 48.34 2.47 9.58
C GLY A 754 48.61 1.26 10.49
N ASP A 755 49.33 1.50 11.59
CA ASP A 755 49.77 0.44 12.51
C ASP A 755 48.78 0.15 13.67
N GLU A 756 47.51 0.56 13.52
CA GLU A 756 46.49 0.39 14.55
C GLU A 756 45.65 -0.88 14.36
N TRP A 757 45.37 -1.57 15.46
CA TRP A 757 44.46 -2.72 15.48
C TRP A 757 43.00 -2.28 15.46
N ARG A 758 42.21 -2.91 14.59
CA ARG A 758 40.77 -2.66 14.46
C ARG A 758 39.99 -3.95 14.62
N GLU A 759 38.73 -3.84 15.02
CA GLU A 759 37.80 -4.98 15.12
C GLU A 759 36.95 -5.05 13.85
N GLY A 760 36.96 -6.21 13.19
CA GLY A 760 36.03 -6.57 12.12
C GLY A 760 34.87 -7.40 12.66
N ARG A 761 33.65 -7.07 12.24
CA ARG A 761 32.43 -7.83 12.53
C ARG A 761 31.79 -8.28 11.22
N ILE A 762 31.46 -9.56 11.13
CA ILE A 762 30.88 -10.19 9.93
C ILE A 762 29.65 -10.99 10.34
N LEU A 763 28.56 -10.78 9.61
CA LEU A 763 27.37 -11.61 9.74
C LEU A 763 27.57 -12.92 8.97
N LEU A 764 27.56 -14.05 9.68
CA LEU A 764 27.54 -15.38 9.07
C LEU A 764 26.07 -15.77 8.84
N PRO A 765 25.59 -15.81 7.58
CA PRO A 765 24.18 -16.08 7.30
C PRO A 765 23.79 -17.52 7.61
N SER A 766 22.50 -17.74 7.85
CA SER A 766 21.95 -19.09 7.85
C SER A 766 22.06 -19.72 6.46
N TYR A 767 22.41 -21.00 6.40
CA TYR A 767 22.58 -21.76 5.17
C TYR A 767 22.28 -23.23 5.40
N ASP A 768 21.58 -23.85 4.45
CA ASP A 768 21.09 -25.23 4.56
C ASP A 768 22.17 -26.30 4.36
N MET A 769 23.41 -25.88 4.07
CA MET A 769 24.58 -26.74 3.91
C MET A 769 25.76 -26.22 4.74
N ALA A 770 26.70 -27.10 5.08
CA ALA A 770 27.92 -26.67 5.75
C ALA A 770 28.83 -25.87 4.79
N TYR A 771 29.41 -24.78 5.27
CA TYR A 771 30.30 -23.90 4.50
C TYR A 771 31.56 -23.54 5.30
N GLN A 772 32.59 -23.01 4.63
CA GLN A 772 33.84 -22.56 5.27
C GLN A 772 34.01 -21.05 5.09
N ILE A 773 34.67 -20.43 6.07
CA ILE A 773 35.10 -19.03 6.04
C ILE A 773 36.57 -18.97 5.70
N VAL A 774 36.93 -18.10 4.75
CA VAL A 774 38.29 -17.97 4.24
C VAL A 774 38.76 -16.53 4.41
N PHE A 775 39.84 -16.34 5.17
CA PHE A 775 40.60 -15.09 5.20
C PHE A 775 41.65 -15.12 4.10
N GLU A 776 41.60 -14.14 3.20
CA GLU A 776 42.48 -13.99 2.06
C GLU A 776 43.25 -12.67 2.18
N GLY A 777 44.57 -12.78 2.38
CA GLY A 777 45.49 -11.65 2.42
C GLY A 777 46.26 -11.55 1.12
N ILE A 778 46.20 -10.38 0.46
CA ILE A 778 46.87 -10.11 -0.81
C ILE A 778 47.73 -8.86 -0.67
N ILE A 779 49.02 -8.96 -0.99
CA ILE A 779 49.91 -7.82 -1.13
C ILE A 779 50.38 -7.72 -2.58
N SER A 780 50.02 -6.61 -3.24
CA SER A 780 50.29 -6.36 -4.65
C SER A 780 51.79 -6.29 -4.96
N LYS A 781 52.18 -6.72 -6.17
CA LYS A 781 53.58 -6.70 -6.62
C LYS A 781 54.15 -5.28 -6.55
N GLY A 782 55.38 -5.14 -6.05
CA GLY A 782 56.11 -3.86 -5.98
C GLY A 782 55.70 -2.93 -4.83
N HIS A 783 54.78 -3.35 -3.96
CA HIS A 783 54.36 -2.59 -2.79
C HIS A 783 54.83 -3.30 -1.52
N SER A 784 55.27 -2.52 -0.52
CA SER A 784 55.46 -3.02 0.85
C SER A 784 54.16 -2.88 1.61
N GLY A 785 53.83 -3.90 2.40
CA GLY A 785 52.66 -3.88 3.27
C GLY A 785 52.70 -5.00 4.29
N GLU A 786 51.90 -4.85 5.34
CA GLU A 786 51.72 -5.84 6.40
C GLU A 786 50.23 -6.02 6.68
N ILE A 787 49.80 -7.28 6.76
CA ILE A 787 48.43 -7.65 7.14
C ILE A 787 48.55 -8.55 8.37
N ALA A 788 47.86 -8.22 9.44
CA ALA A 788 47.78 -9.05 10.64
C ALA A 788 46.33 -9.34 11.02
N ILE A 789 46.08 -10.52 11.61
CA ILE A 789 44.77 -10.99 12.06
C ILE A 789 44.93 -11.63 13.45
N ASP A 790 43.97 -11.40 14.32
CA ASP A 790 43.92 -11.96 15.67
C ASP A 790 42.48 -12.14 16.21
N ASP A 791 42.31 -12.81 17.35
CA ASP A 791 41.06 -12.89 18.16
C ASP A 791 39.78 -13.24 17.36
N VAL A 792 39.82 -14.28 16.52
CA VAL A 792 38.67 -14.74 15.74
C VAL A 792 37.69 -15.50 16.64
N ARG A 793 36.43 -15.05 16.74
CA ARG A 793 35.40 -15.71 17.55
C ARG A 793 33.98 -15.49 17.04
N ILE A 794 33.06 -16.38 17.38
CA ILE A 794 31.61 -16.15 17.25
C ILE A 794 31.11 -15.49 18.53
N GLY A 795 30.55 -14.29 18.41
CA GLY A 795 29.99 -13.53 19.53
C GLY A 795 28.62 -14.06 19.92
N THR A 796 28.56 -14.97 20.89
CA THR A 796 27.30 -15.47 21.48
C THR A 796 26.56 -14.41 22.29
N ASP A 797 27.29 -13.38 22.75
CA ASP A 797 26.81 -12.37 23.70
C ASP A 797 26.55 -11.02 23.00
N THR A 798 26.77 -10.97 21.69
CA THR A 798 26.61 -9.76 20.86
C THR A 798 25.34 -9.90 20.04
N SER A 799 24.39 -8.99 20.23
CA SER A 799 23.17 -8.96 19.41
C SER A 799 23.55 -8.81 17.93
N LEU A 800 22.78 -9.43 17.03
CA LEU A 800 22.97 -9.26 15.58
C LEU A 800 22.91 -7.77 15.16
N GLU A 801 22.23 -6.94 15.95
CA GLU A 801 22.16 -5.49 15.78
C GLU A 801 23.53 -4.81 15.98
N ASN A 802 24.28 -5.20 17.02
CA ASN A 802 25.64 -4.72 17.29
C ASN A 802 26.66 -5.33 16.31
N CYS A 803 26.38 -6.48 15.73
CA CYS A 803 27.21 -7.05 14.67
C CYS A 803 27.21 -6.21 13.38
N MET A 804 26.14 -5.44 13.17
CA MET A 804 25.88 -4.65 11.97
C MET A 804 26.12 -3.14 12.18
N GLU A 805 26.72 -2.72 13.30
CA GLU A 805 27.18 -1.33 13.45
C GLU A 805 28.19 -1.00 12.35
N PRO A 806 28.09 0.18 11.71
CA PRO A 806 29.01 0.55 10.65
C PRO A 806 30.42 0.65 11.21
N ILE A 807 31.39 -0.04 10.58
CA ILE A 807 32.78 0.38 10.67
C ILE A 807 32.81 1.78 10.02
N ALA A 808 32.94 2.81 10.85
CA ALA A 808 33.27 4.13 10.39
C ALA A 808 34.65 4.04 9.70
N ALA A 809 34.67 4.10 8.38
CA ALA A 809 35.87 4.46 7.62
C ALA A 809 36.19 5.96 7.73
N PHE A 810 35.77 6.62 8.82
CA PHE A 810 36.07 8.02 9.12
C PHE A 810 36.16 8.21 10.65
N PRO A 811 37.35 8.47 11.22
CA PRO A 811 37.43 8.98 12.58
C PRO A 811 37.00 10.46 12.59
N GLY A 812 36.04 10.78 13.46
CA GLY A 812 35.74 12.16 13.83
C GLY A 812 36.93 12.77 14.55
N GLU A 813 37.29 14.00 14.16
CA GLU A 813 38.22 14.83 14.89
C GLU A 813 37.71 15.07 16.32
N HIS A 814 38.30 14.37 17.30
CA HIS A 814 38.33 14.84 18.68
C HIS A 814 39.56 15.72 18.83
N THR A 815 39.31 17.03 18.92
CA THR A 815 40.27 18.03 19.38
C THR A 815 40.71 17.72 20.81
N PHE A 816 42.03 17.71 21.01
CA PHE A 816 42.75 17.55 22.26
C PHE A 816 42.39 18.64 23.30
N GLU A 817 42.08 18.23 24.54
CA GLU A 817 42.25 19.06 25.74
C GLU A 817 43.50 18.59 26.49
N ILE A 818 44.42 19.54 26.76
CA ILE A 818 45.52 19.38 27.70
C ILE A 818 45.08 19.96 29.05
N SER A 819 45.18 19.13 30.08
CA SER A 819 44.91 19.44 31.49
C SER A 819 45.94 20.36 32.14
N GLY A 820 45.46 21.28 32.99
CA GLY A 820 46.24 21.87 34.08
C GLY A 820 45.60 23.09 34.74
N GLY A 821 44.98 22.93 35.92
CA GLY A 821 44.67 24.05 36.83
C GLY A 821 43.43 23.88 37.71
N THR A 822 43.66 23.53 38.98
CA THR A 822 42.76 23.40 40.14
C THR A 822 41.73 24.52 40.39
N PHE A 823 40.49 24.19 40.78
CA PHE A 823 39.78 24.59 42.03
C PHE A 823 38.31 24.04 42.06
N LEU A 824 37.81 23.68 43.25
CA LEU A 824 36.48 23.10 43.56
C LEU A 824 35.35 24.20 43.63
N PRO A 825 34.07 23.88 43.98
CA PRO A 825 32.95 23.63 43.07
C PRO A 825 31.78 24.63 43.21
N GLY A 826 30.88 24.67 42.23
CA GLY A 826 29.48 25.11 42.44
C GLY A 826 28.95 26.17 41.47
N ASN A 827 27.74 25.88 40.97
CA ASN A 827 26.77 26.71 40.24
C ASN A 827 26.88 26.72 38.71
N GLU A 828 26.05 25.88 38.08
CA GLU A 828 25.58 26.06 36.70
C GLU A 828 24.82 27.39 36.59
N PRO A 829 25.09 28.18 35.54
CA PRO A 829 24.00 28.45 34.59
C PRO A 829 24.43 28.61 33.12
N THR A 830 23.52 28.18 32.24
CA THR A 830 23.13 28.68 30.90
C THR A 830 24.13 29.45 30.02
N VAL A 831 24.34 28.91 28.81
CA VAL A 831 25.15 29.47 27.73
C VAL A 831 24.52 30.74 27.15
N ASP A 832 25.30 31.81 27.24
CA ASP A 832 25.07 33.07 26.55
C ASP A 832 25.72 33.10 25.16
N THR A 833 25.14 33.96 24.36
CA THR A 833 25.35 34.26 22.95
C THR A 833 26.78 34.67 22.54
N VAL A 834 27.22 34.28 21.33
CA VAL A 834 28.41 34.87 20.68
C VAL A 834 27.99 36.19 20.02
N SER A 835 28.67 37.27 20.42
CA SER A 835 28.49 38.63 19.90
C SER A 835 29.00 38.79 18.46
N VAL A 836 28.12 39.18 17.54
CA VAL A 836 28.47 39.74 16.22
C VAL A 836 28.60 41.26 16.34
N GLN A 837 29.61 41.88 15.74
CA GLN A 837 29.78 43.33 15.76
C GLN A 837 28.58 44.05 15.12
N PRO A 838 28.12 45.18 15.68
CA PRO A 838 26.97 45.91 15.15
C PRO A 838 27.32 46.60 13.83
N ILE A 839 26.43 46.42 12.84
CA ILE A 839 26.46 47.16 11.58
C ILE A 839 26.28 48.66 11.89
N PRO A 840 27.11 49.57 11.32
CA PRO A 840 27.00 51.00 11.58
C PRO A 840 25.62 51.56 11.26
N ALA A 841 25.08 52.40 12.14
CA ALA A 841 23.70 52.95 12.07
C ALA A 841 23.34 53.60 10.72
N TYR A 842 24.32 54.07 9.94
CA TYR A 842 24.08 54.65 8.61
C TYR A 842 23.47 53.65 7.61
N TRP A 843 23.76 52.35 7.73
CA TRP A 843 23.18 51.33 6.86
C TRP A 843 21.68 51.15 7.07
N TYR A 844 21.18 51.36 8.29
CA TYR A 844 19.74 51.33 8.57
C TYR A 844 19.01 52.50 7.88
N TYR A 845 19.64 53.68 7.81
CA TYR A 845 19.07 54.83 7.08
C TYR A 845 19.07 54.62 5.56
N VAL A 846 20.10 53.97 5.00
CA VAL A 846 20.16 53.63 3.56
C VAL A 846 19.09 52.60 3.20
N MET A 847 18.92 51.56 4.02
CA MET A 847 17.90 50.51 3.79
C MET A 847 16.47 51.05 3.97
N ALA A 848 16.25 51.93 4.96
CA ALA A 848 14.95 52.58 5.17
C ALA A 848 14.61 53.57 4.05
N ALA A 849 15.58 54.36 3.57
CA ALA A 849 15.38 55.27 2.45
C ALA A 849 15.12 54.52 1.13
N GLY A 850 15.85 53.43 0.88
CA GLY A 850 15.61 52.55 -0.28
C GLY A 850 14.22 51.90 -0.24
N GLY A 851 13.78 51.45 0.94
CA GLY A 851 12.45 50.89 1.15
C GLY A 851 11.32 51.91 0.92
N ALA A 852 11.49 53.13 1.42
CA ALA A 852 10.51 54.21 1.21
C ALA A 852 10.38 54.60 -0.27
N VAL A 853 11.50 54.67 -1.01
CA VAL A 853 11.48 54.94 -2.45
C VAL A 853 10.78 53.81 -3.22
N LEU A 854 11.03 52.55 -2.86
CA LEU A 854 10.34 51.41 -3.48
C LEU A 854 8.83 51.42 -3.23
N VAL A 855 8.38 51.81 -2.04
CA VAL A 855 6.95 51.93 -1.74
C VAL A 855 6.32 53.08 -2.53
N VAL A 856 6.99 54.24 -2.62
CA VAL A 856 6.49 55.37 -3.42
C VAL A 856 6.43 55.03 -4.90
N VAL A 857 7.45 54.37 -5.45
CA VAL A 857 7.45 53.90 -6.84
C VAL A 857 6.31 52.91 -7.08
N SER A 858 6.07 52.00 -6.13
CA SER A 858 4.98 51.01 -6.22
C SER A 858 3.60 51.67 -6.19
N VAL A 859 3.41 52.69 -5.35
CA VAL A 859 2.15 53.45 -5.25
C VAL A 859 1.92 54.29 -6.51
N VAL A 860 2.98 54.92 -7.05
CA VAL A 860 2.90 55.67 -8.32
C VAL A 860 2.57 54.71 -9.47
N LEU A 861 3.19 53.53 -9.52
CA LEU A 861 2.90 52.53 -10.55
C LEU A 861 1.46 52.01 -10.45
N ALA A 862 0.96 51.79 -9.23
CA ALA A 862 -0.42 51.40 -8.99
C ALA A 862 -1.41 52.51 -9.40
N LEU A 863 -1.11 53.78 -9.13
CA LEU A 863 -1.94 54.91 -9.55
C LEU A 863 -1.93 55.11 -11.07
N VAL A 864 -0.78 54.94 -11.72
CA VAL A 864 -0.66 54.99 -13.18
C VAL A 864 -1.44 53.83 -13.82
N LEU A 865 -1.32 52.61 -13.29
CA LEU A 865 -2.10 51.45 -13.75
C LEU A 865 -3.59 51.64 -13.52
N HIS A 866 -4.00 52.23 -12.40
CA HIS A 866 -5.41 52.51 -12.10
C HIS A 866 -5.98 53.60 -13.03
N TYR A 867 -5.21 54.65 -13.32
CA TYR A 867 -5.59 55.70 -14.28
C TYR A 867 -5.67 55.19 -15.72
N HIS A 868 -4.75 54.31 -16.13
CA HIS A 868 -4.81 53.61 -17.41
C HIS A 868 -6.00 52.64 -17.50
N ARG A 869 -6.35 51.96 -16.40
CA ARG A 869 -7.51 51.07 -16.33
C ARG A 869 -8.83 51.86 -16.43
N PHE A 870 -8.92 53.05 -15.84
CA PHE A 870 -10.07 53.94 -16.01
C PHE A 870 -10.18 54.52 -17.43
N ARG A 871 -9.06 54.87 -18.08
CA ARG A 871 -9.06 55.28 -19.50
C ARG A 871 -9.45 54.15 -20.46
N TYR A 872 -9.11 52.90 -20.14
CA TYR A 872 -9.53 51.74 -20.93
C TYR A 872 -10.99 51.32 -20.65
N ALA A 873 -11.46 51.46 -19.41
CA ALA A 873 -12.86 51.20 -19.05
C ALA A 873 -13.84 52.22 -19.64
N ALA A 874 -13.42 53.49 -19.78
CA ALA A 874 -14.22 54.54 -20.42
C ALA A 874 -14.34 54.41 -21.96
N LYS A 875 -13.72 53.40 -22.57
CA LYS A 875 -13.74 53.18 -24.04
C LYS A 875 -14.34 51.83 -24.46
N LYS A 876 -14.97 51.08 -23.54
CA LYS A 876 -15.57 49.77 -23.84
C LYS A 876 -16.97 49.60 -23.21
N SER A 877 -17.87 50.52 -23.56
CA SER A 877 -19.32 50.27 -23.72
C SER A 877 -19.58 50.54 -25.21
N ASP A 878 -19.77 49.55 -26.07
CA ASP A 878 -20.98 48.76 -26.17
C ASP A 878 -20.65 47.38 -26.74
N HIS A 879 -21.19 46.31 -26.15
CA HIS A 879 -21.46 45.06 -26.87
C HIS A 879 -22.92 44.73 -26.59
N SER A 880 -23.77 44.95 -27.60
CA SER A 880 -25.17 44.53 -27.61
C SER A 880 -25.25 43.03 -27.96
N ILE A 881 -26.10 42.30 -27.25
CA ILE A 881 -26.52 40.96 -27.63
C ILE A 881 -27.70 41.13 -28.59
N THR A 882 -27.50 40.81 -29.86
CA THR A 882 -28.57 40.83 -30.86
C THR A 882 -28.96 39.40 -31.22
N TYR A 883 -30.20 39.01 -30.90
CA TYR A 883 -30.77 37.73 -31.34
C TYR A 883 -31.22 37.88 -32.80
N LYS A 884 -30.59 37.14 -33.72
CA LYS A 884 -31.13 36.95 -35.08
C LYS A 884 -31.91 35.64 -35.12
N SER A 885 -33.24 35.75 -35.24
CA SER A 885 -34.08 34.66 -35.73
C SER A 885 -34.05 34.67 -37.25
N SER A 886 -33.58 33.59 -37.87
CA SER A 886 -33.76 33.35 -39.31
C SER A 886 -34.83 32.30 -39.51
N HIS A 887 -35.99 32.74 -40.02
CA HIS A 887 -37.02 31.87 -40.57
C HIS A 887 -36.54 31.23 -41.87
N TYR A 888 -36.65 29.90 -41.97
CA TYR A 888 -36.84 29.21 -43.24
C TYR A 888 -37.96 28.18 -43.09
N ALA A 889 -38.83 28.12 -44.09
CA ALA A 889 -39.96 27.23 -44.14
C ALA A 889 -39.52 25.76 -44.36
N ASN A 890 -40.25 24.85 -43.71
CA ASN A 890 -40.27 23.38 -43.83
C ASN A 890 -39.35 22.58 -42.88
N GLY A 891 -39.82 22.41 -41.64
CA GLY A 891 -40.15 21.08 -41.06
C GLY A 891 -39.03 20.11 -40.63
N ALA A 892 -38.30 20.41 -39.54
CA ALA A 892 -37.74 19.46 -38.55
C ALA A 892 -37.08 20.23 -37.37
N PRO A 893 -37.07 19.72 -36.11
CA PRO A 893 -36.44 20.41 -34.97
C PRO A 893 -34.99 19.94 -34.75
N LEU A 894 -34.04 20.87 -34.60
CA LEU A 894 -32.63 20.59 -34.23
C LEU A 894 -32.20 21.48 -33.06
N ALA A 895 -31.46 20.87 -32.13
CA ALA A 895 -30.92 21.45 -30.91
C ALA A 895 -29.95 22.61 -31.19
N VAL A 896 -29.98 23.63 -30.33
CA VAL A 896 -29.13 24.82 -30.41
C VAL A 896 -27.87 24.59 -29.58
N GLU A 897 -26.71 24.45 -30.21
CA GLU A 897 -25.41 24.61 -29.55
C GLU A 897 -24.95 26.08 -29.62
N PRO A 898 -24.49 26.70 -28.51
CA PRO A 898 -23.90 28.02 -28.55
C PRO A 898 -22.43 27.95 -29.01
N THR A 899 -22.13 28.46 -30.21
CA THR A 899 -20.74 28.70 -30.66
C THR A 899 -20.28 30.11 -30.33
N LEU A 900 -19.25 30.23 -29.49
CA LEU A 900 -18.53 31.47 -29.22
C LEU A 900 -17.47 31.69 -30.32
N THR A 901 -17.60 32.74 -31.14
CA THR A 901 -16.57 33.10 -32.13
C THR A 901 -15.73 34.27 -31.61
N ILE A 902 -14.44 34.05 -31.36
CA ILE A 902 -13.50 35.11 -30.96
C ILE A 902 -12.71 35.55 -32.20
N LYS A 903 -12.82 36.83 -32.58
CA LYS A 903 -12.02 37.45 -33.63
C LYS A 903 -10.81 38.12 -32.98
N LEU A 904 -9.60 37.64 -33.27
CA LEU A 904 -8.36 38.29 -32.87
C LEU A 904 -7.93 39.29 -33.95
N GLU A 905 -7.93 40.58 -33.63
CA GLU A 905 -7.26 41.60 -34.45
C GLU A 905 -5.76 41.61 -34.10
N GLN A 906 -4.93 41.43 -35.13
CA GLN A 906 -3.48 41.49 -35.06
C GLN A 906 -3.04 42.94 -35.29
N ASP A 907 -2.50 43.59 -34.26
CA ASP A 907 -2.03 44.97 -34.38
C ASP A 907 -0.53 45.06 -34.66
N ARG A 908 -0.21 45.95 -35.59
CA ARG A 908 1.04 46.02 -36.35
C ARG A 908 1.66 47.39 -36.09
N SER A 909 2.56 47.53 -35.13
CA SER A 909 3.39 48.75 -35.03
C SER A 909 4.63 48.60 -34.12
N SER A 910 5.81 48.60 -34.72
CA SER A 910 6.97 49.32 -34.20
C SER A 910 7.90 49.68 -35.36
N HIS A 911 7.90 50.96 -35.74
CA HIS A 911 8.98 51.60 -36.49
C HIS A 911 9.83 52.41 -35.51
N CYS A 912 11.15 52.31 -35.73
CA CYS A 912 12.29 53.06 -35.18
C CYS A 912 12.62 52.88 -33.70
#